data_AF-J4DPP5-F1
#
_entry.id   AF-J4DPP5-F1
#
_cell.length_a   1.000
_cell.length_b   1.000
_cell.length_c   1.000
_cell.angle_alpha   90.00
_cell.angle_beta   90.00
_cell.angle_gamma   90.00
#
_symmetry.space_group_name_H-M   'P 1'
#
loop_
_entity.id
_entity.type
_entity.pdbx_description
1 polymer ?
#
loop_
_entity_poly.entity_id
_entity_poly.type
_entity_poly.pdbx_seq_one_letter_code
_entity_poly.pdbx_strand_id
1 'polypeptide(L)'
;MNNDIAYKSRPPDLPSLLLSERIVYIGYPIQQTVAHLVISQLLYLDYDSQEKPIKIYINSDNEHTKEEGLSTSEIDALNIVDVINYLKNDVITINLGKAYGPAAIILASGTPGKRYVLPRSYTLLRQSPATISFRQAEDIAIYSDEILKARKAIVNVLSKACNKETSEILERINRGDYMDSQIGAEMNRLFMIPRLVSRSDLSNWVARRSYAKNHRSGEFDRLLSRLERSIDHSRTDESVHKNVASIANEFLNNKHTFVEQSAFLSKIHKYEKLEEKFWNKYLGKLNERLAREEECEVVCEESVDELVAFSEIARVLISAGKSSVPLSRYFVKSVTSNIYNIIPREIRVFTRMLEYLVHAGSKNKLDPVVFELLEDNAWKIKPTNLISILYNLGKLGDRDEEVIRAFSRVLTNCLAKGILRPYDKTKLAKAYSLLNYEHITFFNQISKELTLIFKAMDYGNYFKKEEKGINYVQGVGLRGGKASGVMVEGLKYIQYYSNESDEVIEEPKRVEFEGTDEQLYSCGQMVFILDAMIYLRIHHLEPEFKNLISYALKHLYKSEVMEHFDVEQLRSAVSFLATCRKSIDDHLLENVTKRFVREYMDGNVTNAQLALFLKDLVKLTKIVVKRRNVRNRLLHTSTFVPPKWIHNQMYENADPMDPNSTRSTLEHLCYKICDNFKRFTIEDLTSCLRSVAYLGFKNEKFYSLFIPFLRQNLKSLSNVAVSNITQSFNRAGVKDKYFFYLLGKQHQDYLHSVEEKVYIKRIG
;
A
#
# COMPACT_ATOMS: atom_id res chain seq x y z
N MET A 1 -10.46 -66.10 3.12
CA MET A 1 -11.90 -66.40 2.97
C MET A 1 -12.65 -65.12 3.29
N ASN A 2 -13.11 -64.45 2.24
CA ASN A 2 -13.94 -63.24 2.31
C ASN A 2 -15.28 -63.59 2.96
N ASN A 3 -15.68 -62.85 3.98
CA ASN A 3 -17.07 -62.73 4.37
C ASN A 3 -17.51 -61.26 4.19
N ASP A 4 -17.38 -60.79 2.95
CA ASP A 4 -18.20 -59.72 2.42
C ASP A 4 -19.54 -60.34 2.00
N ILE A 5 -20.45 -60.52 2.96
CA ILE A 5 -21.87 -60.53 2.64
C ILE A 5 -22.35 -59.12 2.91
N ALA A 6 -22.19 -58.30 1.88
CA ALA A 6 -22.87 -57.03 1.73
C ALA A 6 -24.37 -57.25 1.93
N TYR A 7 -24.89 -56.85 3.09
CA TYR A 7 -26.26 -56.38 3.16
C TYR A 7 -26.33 -55.17 2.23
N LYS A 8 -26.74 -55.39 0.98
CA LYS A 8 -27.22 -54.34 0.07
C LYS A 8 -28.45 -53.71 0.73
N SER A 9 -28.25 -52.81 1.69
CA SER A 9 -29.22 -51.76 1.91
C SER A 9 -29.14 -50.85 0.68
N ARG A 10 -30.31 -50.46 0.15
CA ARG A 10 -30.39 -49.41 -0.86
C ARG A 10 -29.58 -48.21 -0.35
N PRO A 11 -28.87 -47.44 -1.21
CA PRO A 11 -28.19 -46.24 -0.76
C PRO A 11 -29.19 -45.42 0.07
N PRO A 12 -28.83 -45.03 1.31
CA PRO A 12 -29.75 -44.32 2.18
C PRO A 12 -30.24 -43.06 1.46
N ASP A 13 -31.50 -42.72 1.66
CA ASP A 13 -32.04 -41.46 1.20
C ASP A 13 -31.24 -40.30 1.81
N LEU A 14 -31.21 -39.17 1.11
CA LEU A 14 -30.38 -38.02 1.49
C LEU A 14 -30.59 -37.56 2.94
N PRO A 15 -31.82 -37.51 3.50
CA PRO A 15 -32.04 -37.25 4.92
C PRO A 15 -31.35 -38.25 5.85
N SER A 16 -31.43 -39.55 5.55
CA SER A 16 -30.76 -40.59 6.33
C SER A 16 -29.23 -40.48 6.27
N LEU A 17 -28.68 -40.08 5.11
CA LEU A 17 -27.25 -39.81 4.97
C LEU A 17 -26.82 -38.61 5.84
N LEU A 18 -27.59 -37.51 5.82
CA LEU A 18 -27.33 -36.35 6.68
C LEU A 18 -27.41 -36.72 8.16
N LEU A 19 -28.41 -37.52 8.55
CA LEU A 19 -28.57 -37.96 9.93
C LEU A 19 -27.38 -38.84 10.38
N SER A 20 -26.83 -39.67 9.50
CA SER A 20 -25.62 -40.46 9.80
C SER A 20 -24.39 -39.59 10.06
N GLU A 21 -24.32 -38.41 9.43
CA GLU A 21 -23.31 -37.37 9.69
C GLU A 21 -23.69 -36.43 10.86
N ARG A 22 -24.74 -36.80 11.62
CA ARG A 22 -25.29 -36.05 12.76
C ARG A 22 -25.79 -34.66 12.37
N ILE A 23 -26.36 -34.55 11.17
CA ILE A 23 -26.96 -33.34 10.62
C ILE A 23 -28.49 -33.50 10.58
N VAL A 24 -29.18 -32.63 11.30
CA VAL A 24 -30.64 -32.43 11.26
C VAL A 24 -30.94 -31.24 10.36
N TYR A 25 -31.72 -31.45 9.29
CA TYR A 25 -32.05 -30.39 8.32
C TYR A 25 -33.49 -29.93 8.47
N ILE A 26 -33.67 -28.64 8.79
CA ILE A 26 -34.95 -27.94 8.91
C ILE A 26 -35.13 -27.05 7.67
N GLY A 27 -35.76 -27.62 6.64
CA GLY A 27 -36.03 -26.94 5.37
C GLY A 27 -37.50 -26.54 5.14
N TYR A 28 -38.40 -26.86 6.08
CA TYR A 28 -39.84 -26.66 5.98
C TYR A 28 -40.36 -25.78 7.13
N PRO A 29 -41.56 -25.21 7.02
CA PRO A 29 -42.23 -24.53 8.14
C PRO A 29 -42.30 -25.43 9.37
N ILE A 30 -42.14 -24.84 10.56
CA ILE A 30 -42.15 -25.58 11.82
C ILE A 30 -43.60 -25.84 12.20
N GLN A 31 -44.10 -26.97 11.71
CA GLN A 31 -45.40 -27.55 12.06
C GLN A 31 -45.20 -28.75 12.98
N GLN A 32 -46.28 -29.21 13.59
CA GLN A 32 -46.27 -30.34 14.52
C GLN A 32 -45.55 -31.58 13.97
N THR A 33 -45.76 -31.92 12.69
CA THR A 33 -45.10 -33.07 12.04
C THR A 33 -43.58 -32.89 11.92
N VAL A 34 -43.14 -31.69 11.53
CA VAL A 34 -41.72 -31.34 11.42
C VAL A 34 -41.08 -31.31 12.80
N ALA A 35 -41.76 -30.74 13.80
CA ALA A 35 -41.27 -30.70 15.16
C ALA A 35 -41.11 -32.09 15.78
N HIS A 36 -42.11 -32.96 15.63
CA HIS A 36 -42.00 -34.36 16.06
C HIS A 36 -40.81 -35.08 15.40
N LEU A 37 -40.59 -34.87 14.11
CA LEU A 37 -39.46 -35.46 13.39
C LEU A 37 -38.12 -34.94 13.90
N VAL A 38 -37.98 -33.63 14.04
CA VAL A 38 -36.75 -32.99 14.56
C VAL A 38 -36.44 -33.46 15.96
N ILE A 39 -37.44 -33.48 16.86
CA ILE A 39 -37.29 -33.98 18.23
C ILE A 39 -36.84 -35.44 18.22
N SER A 40 -37.47 -36.28 17.40
CA SER A 40 -37.11 -37.70 17.30
C SER A 40 -35.66 -37.88 16.82
N GLN A 41 -35.23 -37.10 15.82
CA GLN A 41 -33.86 -37.14 15.32
C GLN A 41 -32.85 -36.66 16.37
N LEU A 42 -33.16 -35.59 17.11
CA LEU A 42 -32.30 -35.07 18.18
C LEU A 42 -32.11 -36.09 19.31
N LEU A 43 -33.20 -36.70 19.78
CA LEU A 43 -33.15 -37.74 20.82
C LEU A 43 -32.41 -38.99 20.35
N TYR A 44 -32.60 -39.40 19.09
CA TYR A 44 -31.86 -40.50 18.48
C TYR A 44 -30.35 -40.22 18.45
N LEU A 45 -29.95 -39.01 18.06
CA LEU A 45 -28.53 -38.62 17.99
C LEU A 45 -27.86 -38.54 19.38
N ASP A 46 -28.61 -38.11 20.42
CA ASP A 46 -28.13 -38.14 21.80
C ASP A 46 -27.95 -39.59 22.29
N TYR A 47 -28.91 -40.48 21.99
CA TYR A 47 -28.81 -41.91 22.28
C TYR A 47 -27.61 -42.58 21.58
N ASP A 48 -27.39 -42.28 20.30
CA ASP A 48 -26.28 -42.83 19.51
C ASP A 48 -24.90 -42.46 20.10
N SER A 49 -24.73 -41.21 20.51
CA SER A 49 -23.49 -40.75 21.13
C SER A 49 -23.67 -39.40 21.82
N GLN A 50 -23.46 -39.35 23.14
CA GLN A 50 -23.58 -38.11 23.93
C GLN A 50 -22.37 -37.15 23.82
N GLU A 51 -21.23 -37.60 23.27
CA GLU A 51 -20.01 -36.78 23.18
C GLU A 51 -19.88 -35.96 21.88
N LYS A 52 -20.46 -36.45 20.78
CA LYS A 52 -20.30 -35.87 19.44
C LYS A 52 -21.30 -34.73 19.20
N PRO A 53 -20.89 -33.58 18.64
CA PRO A 53 -21.81 -32.48 18.40
C PRO A 53 -22.91 -32.85 17.40
N ILE A 54 -24.06 -32.19 17.51
CA ILE A 54 -25.20 -32.31 16.59
C ILE A 54 -25.26 -31.01 15.78
N LYS A 55 -25.46 -31.11 14.47
CA LYS A 55 -25.60 -29.95 13.58
C LYS A 55 -27.05 -29.80 13.15
N ILE A 56 -27.61 -28.61 13.33
CA ILE A 56 -28.95 -28.25 12.86
C ILE A 56 -28.79 -27.24 11.73
N TYR A 57 -29.17 -27.62 10.53
CA TYR A 57 -29.16 -26.76 9.35
C TYR A 57 -30.55 -26.17 9.15
N ILE A 58 -30.64 -24.84 9.09
CA ILE A 58 -31.90 -24.11 9.09
C ILE A 58 -32.02 -23.34 7.77
N ASN A 59 -33.11 -23.60 7.05
CA ASN A 59 -33.53 -22.84 5.89
C ASN A 59 -35.07 -22.86 5.81
N SER A 60 -35.71 -22.04 6.65
CA SER A 60 -37.16 -21.96 6.75
C SER A 60 -37.60 -20.50 6.84
N ASP A 61 -38.44 -20.09 5.90
CA ASP A 61 -39.18 -18.82 5.94
C ASP A 61 -40.42 -18.88 6.83
N ASN A 62 -40.78 -20.09 7.27
CA ASN A 62 -41.95 -20.34 8.10
C ASN A 62 -43.23 -19.68 7.55
N GLU A 63 -43.39 -19.71 6.23
CA GLU A 63 -44.53 -19.11 5.54
C GLU A 63 -45.81 -19.93 5.84
N HIS A 64 -46.85 -19.26 6.35
CA HIS A 64 -48.06 -19.93 6.81
C HIS A 64 -48.84 -20.55 5.64
N THR A 65 -49.11 -21.85 5.73
CA THR A 65 -50.30 -22.43 5.10
C THR A 65 -51.53 -21.85 5.78
N LYS A 66 -52.48 -21.34 4.99
CA LYS A 66 -53.65 -20.52 5.39
C LYS A 66 -54.64 -21.18 6.38
N GLU A 67 -54.30 -22.31 6.97
CA GLU A 67 -55.22 -23.19 7.70
C GLU A 67 -54.88 -23.36 9.18
N GLU A 68 -53.76 -22.83 9.67
CA GLU A 68 -53.34 -23.08 11.04
C GLU A 68 -53.79 -21.99 12.01
N GLY A 69 -54.77 -22.34 12.83
CA GLY A 69 -55.11 -21.62 14.05
C GLY A 69 -54.03 -21.81 15.12
N LEU A 70 -53.94 -20.79 15.97
CA LEU A 70 -53.03 -20.59 17.11
C LEU A 70 -51.57 -20.60 16.70
N SER A 71 -50.72 -20.02 17.55
CA SER A 71 -49.27 -20.00 17.40
C SER A 71 -48.62 -21.40 17.57
N THR A 72 -49.18 -22.42 16.95
CA THR A 72 -48.76 -23.81 17.01
C THR A 72 -47.29 -23.94 16.61
N SER A 73 -46.87 -23.21 15.57
CA SER A 73 -45.47 -23.17 15.13
C SER A 73 -44.50 -22.60 16.17
N GLU A 74 -44.93 -21.64 17.00
CA GLU A 74 -44.08 -21.07 18.05
C GLU A 74 -43.98 -22.03 19.25
N ILE A 75 -45.08 -22.67 19.62
CA ILE A 75 -45.10 -23.70 20.66
C ILE A 75 -44.24 -24.90 20.24
N ASP A 76 -44.35 -25.32 18.98
CA ASP A 76 -43.56 -26.41 18.41
C ASP A 76 -42.06 -26.06 18.37
N ALA A 77 -41.72 -24.81 18.07
CA ALA A 77 -40.35 -24.34 18.20
C ALA A 77 -39.88 -24.36 19.66
N LEU A 78 -40.70 -23.95 20.63
CA LEU A 78 -40.36 -24.04 22.06
C LEU A 78 -40.12 -25.50 22.48
N ASN A 79 -40.92 -26.46 22.00
CA ASN A 79 -40.72 -27.88 22.25
C ASN A 79 -39.37 -28.38 21.72
N ILE A 80 -38.97 -27.95 20.51
CA ILE A 80 -37.64 -28.26 19.96
C ILE A 80 -36.54 -27.63 20.83
N VAL A 81 -36.72 -26.38 21.27
CA VAL A 81 -35.76 -25.67 22.12
C VAL A 81 -35.58 -26.37 23.47
N ASP A 82 -36.65 -26.84 24.09
CA ASP A 82 -36.56 -27.59 25.34
C ASP A 82 -35.78 -28.89 25.16
N VAL A 83 -35.97 -29.58 24.03
CA VAL A 83 -35.17 -30.76 23.70
C VAL A 83 -33.71 -30.39 23.47
N ILE A 84 -33.40 -29.32 22.73
CA ILE A 84 -32.03 -28.81 22.55
C ILE A 84 -31.34 -28.53 23.90
N ASN A 85 -32.07 -27.94 24.85
CA ASN A 85 -31.56 -27.65 26.19
C ASN A 85 -31.43 -28.89 27.08
N TYR A 86 -32.20 -29.95 26.78
CA TYR A 86 -32.15 -31.23 27.47
C TYR A 86 -30.97 -32.11 27.05
N LEU A 87 -30.53 -32.02 25.78
CA LEU A 87 -29.43 -32.84 25.27
C LEU A 87 -28.12 -32.56 26.01
N LYS A 88 -27.29 -33.60 26.18
CA LYS A 88 -25.92 -33.40 26.71
C LYS A 88 -24.95 -32.92 25.62
N ASN A 89 -25.29 -33.21 24.36
CA ASN A 89 -24.49 -32.88 23.21
C ASN A 89 -24.42 -31.36 22.97
N ASP A 90 -23.28 -30.91 22.44
CA ASP A 90 -23.19 -29.57 21.86
C ASP A 90 -24.06 -29.48 20.59
N VAL A 91 -24.94 -28.49 20.52
CA VAL A 91 -25.83 -28.25 19.37
C VAL A 91 -25.34 -27.05 18.57
N ILE A 92 -24.92 -27.33 17.34
CA ILE A 92 -24.43 -26.36 16.35
C ILE A 92 -25.59 -25.99 15.44
N THR A 93 -26.07 -24.74 15.46
CA THR A 93 -27.13 -24.29 14.53
C THR A 93 -26.54 -23.49 13.38
N ILE A 94 -27.01 -23.66 12.14
CA ILE A 94 -26.49 -22.95 10.96
C ILE A 94 -27.65 -22.43 10.11
N ASN A 95 -27.76 -21.12 9.92
CA ASN A 95 -28.65 -20.52 8.93
C ASN A 95 -28.02 -20.58 7.54
N LEU A 96 -28.64 -21.35 6.65
CA LEU A 96 -28.17 -21.54 5.27
C LEU A 96 -28.79 -20.54 4.27
N GLY A 97 -29.94 -19.95 4.60
CA GLY A 97 -30.68 -19.10 3.67
C GLY A 97 -31.69 -18.22 4.39
N LYS A 98 -32.72 -18.83 4.99
CA LYS A 98 -33.73 -18.10 5.77
C LYS A 98 -33.92 -18.72 7.15
N ALA A 99 -34.06 -17.88 8.17
CA ALA A 99 -34.51 -18.29 9.50
C ALA A 99 -35.49 -17.23 10.02
N TYR A 100 -36.78 -17.43 9.77
CA TYR A 100 -37.82 -16.46 10.11
C TYR A 100 -38.70 -16.96 11.26
N GLY A 101 -39.05 -16.05 12.19
CA GLY A 101 -39.97 -16.31 13.30
C GLY A 101 -39.54 -17.53 14.15
N PRO A 102 -40.34 -18.60 14.22
CA PRO A 102 -39.99 -19.85 14.93
C PRO A 102 -38.62 -20.43 14.58
N ALA A 103 -38.19 -20.34 13.31
CA ALA A 103 -36.87 -20.83 12.89
C ALA A 103 -35.73 -19.96 13.44
N ALA A 104 -35.96 -18.66 13.62
CA ALA A 104 -35.00 -17.76 14.28
C ALA A 104 -34.85 -18.08 15.78
N ILE A 105 -35.93 -18.53 16.43
CA ILE A 105 -35.90 -18.98 17.83
C ILE A 105 -35.00 -20.22 17.96
N ILE A 106 -35.18 -21.21 17.09
CA ILE A 106 -34.33 -22.42 17.09
C ILE A 106 -32.87 -22.07 16.78
N LEU A 107 -32.63 -21.18 15.81
CA LEU A 107 -31.29 -20.68 15.50
C LEU A 107 -30.62 -20.07 16.74
N ALA A 108 -31.37 -19.28 17.51
CA ALA A 108 -30.90 -18.63 18.73
C ALA A 108 -30.66 -19.60 19.89
N SER A 109 -31.29 -20.77 19.90
CA SER A 109 -31.17 -21.74 21.00
C SER A 109 -29.98 -22.71 20.89
N GLY A 110 -29.18 -22.62 19.82
CA GLY A 110 -27.94 -23.40 19.72
C GLY A 110 -26.90 -23.01 20.79
N THR A 111 -25.96 -23.90 21.05
CA THR A 111 -24.94 -23.72 22.11
C THR A 111 -24.18 -22.40 21.93
N PRO A 112 -23.95 -21.61 22.99
CA PRO A 112 -23.16 -20.37 22.94
C PRO A 112 -21.80 -20.58 22.25
N GLY A 113 -21.44 -19.69 21.32
CA GLY A 113 -20.26 -19.81 20.45
C GLY A 113 -20.37 -20.77 19.24
N LYS A 114 -21.51 -21.48 19.06
CA LYS A 114 -21.71 -22.51 18.01
C LYS A 114 -22.96 -22.37 17.13
N ARG A 115 -23.68 -21.26 17.19
CA ARG A 115 -24.67 -20.90 16.14
C ARG A 115 -23.87 -20.36 14.91
N TYR A 116 -24.35 -20.40 13.67
CA TYR A 116 -23.65 -19.98 12.43
C TYR A 116 -24.64 -19.43 11.39
N VAL A 117 -24.19 -18.59 10.46
CA VAL A 117 -25.02 -17.86 9.47
C VAL A 117 -24.17 -17.71 8.20
N LEU A 118 -24.74 -18.03 7.04
CA LEU A 118 -24.07 -17.87 5.75
C LEU A 118 -24.11 -16.42 5.24
N PRO A 119 -23.16 -15.97 4.39
CA PRO A 119 -23.04 -14.58 3.93
C PRO A 119 -24.18 -13.99 3.10
N ARG A 120 -25.17 -14.81 2.74
CA ARG A 120 -26.37 -14.39 1.99
C ARG A 120 -27.63 -14.94 2.64
N SER A 121 -27.61 -15.06 3.97
CA SER A 121 -28.76 -15.57 4.72
C SER A 121 -29.44 -14.47 5.53
N TYR A 122 -30.74 -14.61 5.66
CA TYR A 122 -31.63 -13.63 6.27
C TYR A 122 -32.23 -14.23 7.54
N THR A 123 -32.28 -13.42 8.59
CA THR A 123 -32.94 -13.76 9.85
C THR A 123 -34.00 -12.73 10.14
N LEU A 124 -35.20 -13.17 10.49
CA LEU A 124 -36.32 -12.27 10.81
C LEU A 124 -36.82 -12.61 12.21
N LEU A 125 -36.70 -11.65 13.13
CA LEU A 125 -37.27 -11.77 14.46
C LEU A 125 -38.66 -11.14 14.49
N ARG A 126 -39.69 -11.97 14.36
CA ARG A 126 -41.09 -11.54 14.39
C ARG A 126 -41.95 -12.63 15.04
N GLN A 127 -42.99 -12.20 15.76
CA GLN A 127 -44.05 -13.11 16.15
C GLN A 127 -44.86 -13.51 14.90
N SER A 128 -45.26 -14.77 14.82
CA SER A 128 -46.13 -15.25 13.76
C SER A 128 -47.52 -14.62 13.88
N PRO A 129 -48.14 -14.14 12.79
CA PRO A 129 -49.50 -13.61 12.83
C PRO A 129 -50.48 -14.70 13.29
N ALA A 130 -51.18 -14.45 14.40
CA ALA A 130 -52.21 -15.35 14.89
C ALA A 130 -53.55 -15.01 14.23
N THR A 131 -54.20 -16.01 13.63
CA THR A 131 -55.57 -15.86 13.14
C THR A 131 -56.54 -16.42 14.19
N ILE A 132 -57.37 -15.55 14.77
CA ILE A 132 -58.45 -15.94 15.67
C ILE A 132 -59.72 -16.08 14.83
N SER A 133 -60.21 -17.31 14.65
CA SER A 133 -61.50 -17.54 13.99
C SER A 133 -62.65 -16.96 14.82
N PHE A 134 -63.77 -16.61 14.18
CA PHE A 134 -64.98 -16.17 14.88
C PHE A 134 -65.46 -17.24 15.89
N ARG A 135 -65.47 -16.89 17.18
CA ARG A 135 -65.87 -17.75 18.31
C ARG A 135 -66.64 -16.93 19.36
N GLN A 136 -67.14 -17.59 20.40
CA GLN A 136 -67.75 -16.92 21.55
C GLN A 136 -66.73 -15.98 22.22
N ALA A 137 -67.20 -14.86 22.79
CA ALA A 137 -66.34 -13.84 23.40
C ALA A 137 -65.39 -14.42 24.47
N GLU A 138 -65.87 -15.37 25.28
CA GLU A 138 -65.07 -16.05 26.31
C GLU A 138 -63.93 -16.87 25.70
N ASP A 139 -64.21 -17.61 24.61
CA ASP A 139 -63.18 -18.38 23.89
C ASP A 139 -62.12 -17.46 23.29
N ILE A 140 -62.52 -16.29 22.76
CA ILE A 140 -61.59 -15.29 22.24
C ILE A 140 -60.69 -14.76 23.35
N ALA A 141 -61.23 -14.50 24.55
CA ALA A 141 -60.46 -14.04 25.70
C ALA A 141 -59.43 -15.08 26.16
N ILE A 142 -59.86 -16.34 26.36
CA ILE A 142 -58.98 -17.45 26.73
C ILE A 142 -57.88 -17.65 25.68
N TYR A 143 -58.25 -17.60 24.40
CA TYR A 143 -57.31 -17.78 23.31
C TYR A 143 -56.28 -16.65 23.21
N SER A 144 -56.72 -15.42 23.44
CA SER A 144 -55.83 -14.25 23.50
C SER A 144 -54.83 -14.38 24.65
N ASP A 145 -55.28 -14.83 25.82
CA ASP A 145 -54.42 -15.07 26.97
C ASP A 145 -53.36 -16.15 26.70
N GLU A 146 -53.72 -17.24 26.02
CA GLU A 146 -52.76 -18.29 25.63
C GLU A 146 -51.72 -17.80 24.61
N ILE A 147 -52.13 -16.98 23.62
CA ILE A 147 -51.17 -16.33 22.69
C ILE A 147 -50.20 -15.44 23.46
N LEU A 148 -50.68 -14.67 24.44
CA LEU A 148 -49.84 -13.81 25.26
C LEU A 148 -48.90 -14.61 26.17
N LYS A 149 -49.32 -15.77 26.69
CA LYS A 149 -48.44 -16.68 27.44
C LYS A 149 -47.33 -17.26 26.57
N ALA A 150 -47.68 -17.77 25.39
CA ALA A 150 -46.70 -18.27 24.42
C ALA A 150 -45.68 -17.18 24.05
N ARG A 151 -46.17 -15.96 23.78
CA ARG A 151 -45.34 -14.79 23.51
C ARG A 151 -44.36 -14.49 24.65
N LYS A 152 -44.80 -14.53 25.92
CA LYS A 152 -43.92 -14.34 27.08
C LYS A 152 -42.85 -15.42 27.15
N ALA A 153 -43.19 -16.68 26.87
CA ALA A 153 -42.23 -17.79 26.85
C ALA A 153 -41.13 -17.58 25.79
N ILE A 154 -41.52 -17.18 24.57
CA ILE A 154 -40.59 -16.86 23.48
C ILE A 154 -39.64 -15.73 23.86
N VAL A 155 -40.19 -14.63 24.41
CA VAL A 155 -39.39 -13.48 24.86
C VAL A 155 -38.39 -13.90 25.93
N ASN A 156 -38.77 -14.78 26.85
CA ASN A 156 -37.87 -15.29 27.89
C ASN A 156 -36.73 -16.16 27.32
N VAL A 157 -37.05 -17.05 26.37
CA VAL A 157 -36.03 -17.88 25.69
C VAL A 157 -35.04 -17.00 24.94
N LEU A 158 -35.55 -16.06 24.15
CA LEU A 158 -34.71 -15.14 23.37
C LEU A 158 -33.89 -14.23 24.28
N SER A 159 -34.47 -13.68 25.34
CA SER A 159 -33.76 -12.87 26.34
C SER A 159 -32.56 -13.63 26.93
N LYS A 160 -32.75 -14.91 27.29
CA LYS A 160 -31.66 -15.78 27.78
C LYS A 160 -30.62 -16.08 26.70
N ALA A 161 -31.05 -16.42 25.49
CA ALA A 161 -30.18 -16.77 24.37
C ALA A 161 -29.34 -15.58 23.85
N CYS A 162 -29.88 -14.37 23.99
CA CYS A 162 -29.31 -13.11 23.51
C CYS A 162 -28.56 -12.34 24.60
N ASN A 163 -28.76 -12.69 25.87
CA ASN A 163 -28.30 -11.93 27.04
C ASN A 163 -28.78 -10.46 27.02
N LYS A 164 -30.09 -10.28 26.79
CA LYS A 164 -30.77 -8.97 26.65
C LYS A 164 -31.99 -8.88 27.55
N GLU A 165 -32.40 -7.66 27.92
CA GLU A 165 -33.62 -7.45 28.67
C GLU A 165 -34.86 -7.88 27.87
N THR A 166 -35.87 -8.40 28.56
CA THR A 166 -37.13 -8.86 27.94
C THR A 166 -37.88 -7.71 27.26
N SER A 167 -37.75 -6.49 27.75
CA SER A 167 -38.27 -5.25 27.16
C SER A 167 -37.69 -4.99 25.77
N GLU A 168 -36.35 -5.04 25.63
CA GLU A 168 -35.64 -4.83 24.36
C GLU A 168 -36.03 -5.90 23.32
N ILE A 169 -36.13 -7.16 23.74
CA ILE A 169 -36.54 -8.26 22.86
C ILE A 169 -38.00 -8.08 22.39
N LEU A 170 -38.90 -7.69 23.29
CA LEU A 170 -40.31 -7.50 22.98
C LEU A 170 -40.52 -6.37 21.95
N GLU A 171 -39.80 -5.27 22.08
CA GLU A 171 -39.84 -4.14 21.15
C GLU A 171 -39.40 -4.55 19.73
N ARG A 172 -38.33 -5.34 19.64
CA ARG A 172 -37.79 -5.83 18.36
C ARG A 172 -38.69 -6.85 17.68
N ILE A 173 -39.31 -7.75 18.45
CA ILE A 173 -40.34 -8.68 17.95
C ILE A 173 -41.54 -7.91 17.38
N ASN A 174 -41.95 -6.81 18.02
CA ASN A 174 -43.05 -5.96 17.55
C ASN A 174 -42.72 -5.25 16.24
N ARG A 175 -41.49 -4.74 16.12
CA ARG A 175 -41.04 -4.04 14.93
C ARG A 175 -40.87 -4.98 13.73
N GLY A 176 -40.52 -6.25 13.98
CA GLY A 176 -40.20 -7.20 12.94
C GLY A 176 -38.82 -6.91 12.34
N ASP A 177 -37.77 -7.09 13.15
CA ASP A 177 -36.39 -6.80 12.74
C ASP A 177 -35.92 -7.80 11.65
N TYR A 178 -35.78 -7.31 10.43
CA TYR A 178 -35.07 -8.01 9.34
C TYR A 178 -33.56 -7.81 9.51
N MET A 179 -32.83 -8.91 9.56
CA MET A 179 -31.38 -8.91 9.72
C MET A 179 -30.71 -9.64 8.56
N ASP A 180 -29.91 -8.91 7.80
CA ASP A 180 -29.02 -9.48 6.80
C ASP A 180 -27.69 -9.87 7.45
N SER A 181 -27.19 -11.05 7.09
CA SER A 181 -25.82 -11.51 7.33
C SER A 181 -24.70 -10.50 7.00
N GLN A 182 -24.90 -9.59 6.04
CA GLN A 182 -23.93 -8.52 5.71
C GLN A 182 -23.86 -7.41 6.76
N ILE A 183 -24.94 -7.19 7.50
CA ILE A 183 -25.00 -6.30 8.68
C ILE A 183 -24.64 -7.12 9.93
N GLY A 184 -23.53 -7.87 9.85
CA GLY A 184 -23.10 -8.81 10.89
C GLY A 184 -22.87 -8.15 12.26
N ALA A 185 -22.76 -6.82 12.33
CA ALA A 185 -22.68 -6.06 13.57
C ALA A 185 -24.01 -5.99 14.34
N GLU A 186 -25.16 -5.94 13.67
CA GLU A 186 -26.48 -5.88 14.32
C GLU A 186 -26.95 -7.27 14.79
N MET A 187 -26.72 -8.31 13.98
CA MET A 187 -26.98 -9.70 14.37
C MET A 187 -26.11 -10.14 15.56
N ASN A 188 -24.81 -9.82 15.57
CA ASN A 188 -23.94 -10.12 16.72
C ASN A 188 -24.37 -9.38 17.99
N ARG A 189 -24.85 -8.14 17.88
CA ARG A 189 -25.32 -7.34 19.02
C ARG A 189 -26.62 -7.86 19.61
N LEU A 190 -27.50 -8.46 18.80
CA LEU A 190 -28.78 -8.98 19.27
C LEU A 190 -28.72 -10.44 19.69
N PHE A 191 -28.29 -11.36 18.82
CA PHE A 191 -28.40 -12.81 19.06
C PHE A 191 -27.15 -13.45 19.68
N MET A 192 -26.12 -12.66 19.94
CA MET A 192 -24.83 -13.12 20.47
C MET A 192 -24.17 -14.26 19.67
N ILE A 193 -24.55 -14.51 18.39
CA ILE A 193 -23.88 -15.40 17.40
C ILE A 193 -24.26 -15.04 15.93
N PRO A 194 -23.45 -15.27 14.83
CA PRO A 194 -22.05 -15.78 14.64
C PRO A 194 -21.13 -15.07 13.62
N ARG A 195 -19.86 -15.49 13.65
CA ARG A 195 -18.90 -15.46 12.52
C ARG A 195 -19.53 -15.95 11.20
N LEU A 196 -19.47 -15.08 10.18
CA LEU A 196 -19.68 -15.40 8.76
C LEU A 196 -18.87 -16.64 8.37
N VAL A 197 -19.51 -17.65 7.79
CA VAL A 197 -18.79 -18.83 7.27
C VAL A 197 -18.26 -18.49 5.88
N SER A 198 -16.95 -18.25 5.75
CA SER A 198 -16.25 -18.40 4.48
C SER A 198 -15.96 -19.89 4.21
N ARG A 199 -15.73 -20.27 2.94
CA ARG A 199 -15.23 -21.62 2.58
C ARG A 199 -13.94 -21.97 3.33
N SER A 200 -13.14 -20.94 3.66
CA SER A 200 -11.95 -21.06 4.49
C SER A 200 -12.23 -21.28 5.97
N ASP A 201 -13.39 -20.89 6.55
CA ASP A 201 -13.64 -21.06 7.99
C ASP A 201 -14.04 -22.49 8.41
N LEU A 202 -14.62 -23.29 7.50
CA LEU A 202 -14.93 -24.70 7.74
C LEU A 202 -13.68 -25.60 7.62
N SER A 203 -12.86 -25.37 6.59
CA SER A 203 -11.54 -25.99 6.45
C SER A 203 -10.60 -25.50 7.54
N ASN A 204 -10.63 -24.20 7.87
CA ASN A 204 -9.92 -23.64 9.02
C ASN A 204 -10.48 -24.10 10.35
N TRP A 205 -11.68 -24.69 10.50
CA TRP A 205 -12.12 -25.23 11.80
C TRP A 205 -11.56 -26.64 12.05
N VAL A 206 -11.59 -27.49 11.01
CA VAL A 206 -10.91 -28.79 11.03
C VAL A 206 -9.40 -28.59 11.11
N ALA A 207 -8.87 -27.58 10.42
CA ALA A 207 -7.49 -27.16 10.57
C ALA A 207 -7.26 -26.53 11.94
N ARG A 208 -8.05 -25.56 12.45
CA ARG A 208 -7.85 -24.90 13.76
C ARG A 208 -7.94 -25.88 14.93
N ARG A 209 -8.68 -26.99 14.85
CA ARG A 209 -8.62 -28.04 15.90
C ARG A 209 -7.43 -28.98 15.72
N SER A 210 -6.92 -29.14 14.49
CA SER A 210 -5.64 -29.80 14.21
C SER A 210 -4.42 -28.88 14.40
N TYR A 211 -4.61 -27.55 14.42
CA TYR A 211 -3.60 -26.50 14.54
C TYR A 211 -3.46 -26.09 16.01
N ALA A 212 -4.58 -25.94 16.73
CA ALA A 212 -4.61 -25.72 18.18
C ALA A 212 -4.28 -26.98 18.99
N LYS A 213 -4.38 -28.19 18.40
CA LYS A 213 -3.84 -29.41 19.02
C LYS A 213 -2.35 -29.66 18.71
N ASN A 214 -1.76 -29.01 17.71
CA ASN A 214 -0.38 -29.30 17.27
C ASN A 214 0.61 -28.13 17.31
N HIS A 215 0.27 -26.91 17.78
CA HIS A 215 1.25 -25.82 17.86
C HIS A 215 1.49 -25.28 19.26
N ARG A 216 2.79 -25.18 19.56
CA ARG A 216 3.47 -24.76 20.79
C ARG A 216 3.23 -23.28 21.11
N SER A 217 1.99 -22.86 21.40
CA SER A 217 1.68 -21.46 21.74
C SER A 217 2.54 -20.94 22.91
N GLY A 218 2.91 -21.80 23.85
CA GLY A 218 3.81 -21.40 24.94
C GLY A 218 5.26 -21.11 24.54
N GLU A 219 5.81 -21.72 23.48
CA GLU A 219 7.26 -21.61 23.18
C GLU A 219 7.60 -20.31 22.44
N PHE A 220 6.81 -19.96 21.41
CA PHE A 220 6.98 -18.70 20.69
C PHE A 220 6.65 -17.49 21.57
N ASP A 221 5.57 -17.56 22.37
CA ASP A 221 5.19 -16.47 23.28
C ASP A 221 6.25 -16.25 24.38
N ARG A 222 6.89 -17.33 24.86
CA ARG A 222 8.06 -17.24 25.77
C ARG A 222 9.26 -16.60 25.09
N LEU A 223 9.54 -16.95 23.83
CA LEU A 223 10.64 -16.39 23.05
C LEU A 223 10.40 -14.89 22.80
N LEU A 224 9.19 -14.50 22.43
CA LEU A 224 8.79 -13.11 22.20
C LEU A 224 8.85 -12.29 23.50
N SER A 225 8.35 -12.84 24.61
CA SER A 225 8.45 -12.22 25.94
C SER A 225 9.89 -12.04 26.42
N ARG A 226 10.79 -13.00 26.12
CA ARG A 226 12.23 -12.88 26.39
C ARG A 226 12.87 -11.76 25.58
N LEU A 227 12.49 -11.63 24.31
CA LEU A 227 12.95 -10.56 23.44
C LEU A 227 12.51 -9.19 23.97
N GLU A 228 11.23 -9.03 24.32
CA GLU A 228 10.69 -7.77 24.86
C GLU A 228 11.42 -7.33 26.13
N ARG A 229 11.57 -8.24 27.11
CA ARG A 229 12.32 -7.95 28.33
C ARG A 229 13.76 -7.53 28.07
N SER A 230 14.37 -8.06 27.00
CA SER A 230 15.75 -7.73 26.63
C SER A 230 15.87 -6.38 25.91
N ILE A 231 14.82 -5.94 25.19
CA ILE A 231 14.80 -4.68 24.43
C ILE A 231 14.38 -3.49 25.31
N ASP A 232 13.54 -3.70 26.34
CA ASP A 232 13.02 -2.63 27.22
C ASP A 232 14.05 -2.00 28.17
N HIS A 233 15.27 -2.54 28.27
CA HIS A 233 16.29 -2.00 29.15
C HIS A 233 17.15 -0.95 28.43
N SER A 234 17.04 0.30 28.86
CA SER A 234 17.82 1.48 28.45
C SER A 234 19.31 1.42 28.86
N ARG A 235 19.96 0.26 28.70
CA ARG A 235 21.39 0.04 28.92
C ARG A 235 22.00 -0.76 27.77
N THR A 236 22.88 -0.12 27.02
CA THR A 236 23.65 -0.71 25.91
C THR A 236 24.85 -1.52 26.43
N ASP A 237 24.59 -2.60 27.17
CA ASP A 237 25.66 -3.49 27.66
C ASP A 237 25.92 -4.65 26.68
N GLU A 238 27.17 -5.14 26.62
CA GLU A 238 27.55 -6.34 25.82
C GLU A 238 26.73 -7.58 26.18
N SER A 239 26.26 -7.68 27.43
CA SER A 239 25.41 -8.78 27.92
C SER A 239 24.05 -8.81 27.21
N VAL A 240 23.42 -7.64 27.00
CA VAL A 240 22.14 -7.52 26.29
C VAL A 240 22.31 -7.92 24.83
N HIS A 241 23.42 -7.51 24.20
CA HIS A 241 23.73 -7.89 22.83
C HIS A 241 23.87 -9.41 22.65
N LYS A 242 24.60 -10.09 23.56
CA LYS A 242 24.74 -11.55 23.55
C LYS A 242 23.39 -12.27 23.75
N ASN A 243 22.53 -11.75 24.63
CA ASN A 243 21.21 -12.30 24.86
C ASN A 243 20.28 -12.15 23.65
N VAL A 244 20.24 -10.97 23.02
CA VAL A 244 19.45 -10.74 21.80
C VAL A 244 19.97 -11.59 20.64
N ALA A 245 21.29 -11.72 20.47
CA ALA A 245 21.89 -12.58 19.46
C ALA A 245 21.57 -14.07 19.68
N SER A 246 21.53 -14.52 20.94
CA SER A 246 21.11 -15.88 21.30
C SER A 246 19.64 -16.13 20.92
N ILE A 247 18.74 -15.21 21.29
CA ILE A 247 17.30 -15.29 20.94
C ILE A 247 17.09 -15.27 19.42
N ALA A 248 17.85 -14.43 18.70
CA ALA A 248 17.80 -14.35 17.25
C ALA A 248 18.23 -15.68 16.57
N ASN A 249 19.26 -16.33 17.12
CA ASN A 249 19.69 -17.65 16.63
C ASN A 249 18.67 -18.76 16.95
N GLU A 250 18.04 -18.71 18.13
CA GLU A 250 16.97 -19.62 18.54
C GLU A 250 15.77 -19.51 17.57
N PHE A 251 15.34 -18.28 17.26
CA PHE A 251 14.30 -18.01 16.25
C PHE A 251 14.68 -18.53 14.87
N LEU A 252 15.93 -18.30 14.43
CA LEU A 252 16.39 -18.77 13.13
C LEU A 252 16.44 -20.29 13.03
N ASN A 253 16.60 -21.04 14.12
CA ASN A 253 16.70 -22.50 14.08
C ASN A 253 15.32 -23.18 14.03
N ASN A 254 14.29 -22.53 14.57
CA ASN A 254 12.92 -23.05 14.62
C ASN A 254 12.11 -22.72 13.35
N LYS A 255 11.05 -23.50 13.11
CA LYS A 255 10.09 -23.23 12.03
C LYS A 255 8.95 -22.38 12.59
N HIS A 256 8.71 -21.23 11.97
CA HIS A 256 7.69 -20.26 12.39
C HIS A 256 6.70 -19.96 11.28
N THR A 257 5.46 -19.64 11.64
CA THR A 257 4.44 -19.15 10.70
C THR A 257 4.78 -17.73 10.21
N PHE A 258 4.21 -17.26 9.10
CA PHE A 258 4.45 -15.89 8.63
C PHE A 258 3.96 -14.84 9.65
N VAL A 259 2.86 -15.13 10.35
CA VAL A 259 2.33 -14.29 11.44
C VAL A 259 3.34 -14.19 12.59
N GLU A 260 3.87 -15.32 13.07
CA GLU A 260 4.92 -15.35 14.11
C GLU A 260 6.19 -14.61 13.66
N GLN A 261 6.62 -14.83 12.40
CA GLN A 261 7.78 -14.14 11.84
C GLN A 261 7.57 -12.63 11.83
N SER A 262 6.40 -12.14 11.40
CA SER A 262 6.07 -10.72 11.38
C SER A 262 6.11 -10.10 12.78
N ALA A 263 5.55 -10.80 13.78
CA ALA A 263 5.52 -10.35 15.17
C ALA A 263 6.94 -10.25 15.76
N PHE A 264 7.78 -11.26 15.53
CA PHE A 264 9.17 -11.25 15.98
C PHE A 264 10.00 -10.15 15.29
N LEU A 265 9.90 -10.07 13.96
CA LEU A 265 10.64 -9.11 13.16
C LEU A 265 10.30 -7.66 13.47
N SER A 266 9.02 -7.36 13.72
CA SER A 266 8.56 -6.01 14.07
C SER A 266 9.19 -5.47 15.36
N LYS A 267 9.64 -6.36 16.25
CA LYS A 267 10.30 -6.02 17.52
C LYS A 267 11.81 -6.00 17.39
N ILE A 268 12.40 -7.07 16.83
CA ILE A 268 13.85 -7.19 16.74
C ILE A 268 14.49 -6.11 15.87
N HIS A 269 13.82 -5.67 14.79
CA HIS A 269 14.36 -4.66 13.88
C HIS A 269 14.63 -3.30 14.55
N LYS A 270 13.96 -3.00 15.67
CA LYS A 270 14.22 -1.75 16.43
C LYS A 270 15.59 -1.74 17.12
N TYR A 271 16.28 -2.87 17.18
CA TYR A 271 17.59 -2.98 17.80
C TYR A 271 18.69 -2.60 16.78
N GLU A 272 19.38 -1.48 17.02
CA GLU A 272 20.35 -0.91 16.06
C GLU A 272 21.59 -1.79 15.82
N LYS A 273 21.99 -2.63 16.77
CA LYS A 273 23.17 -3.51 16.67
C LYS A 273 22.86 -4.89 16.08
N LEU A 274 21.85 -5.05 15.22
CA LEU A 274 21.64 -6.37 14.58
C LEU A 274 22.80 -6.72 13.64
N GLU A 275 23.32 -7.94 13.77
CA GLU A 275 24.36 -8.44 12.86
C GLU A 275 23.82 -8.67 11.45
N GLU A 276 24.59 -8.29 10.43
CA GLU A 276 24.26 -8.60 9.02
C GLU A 276 24.11 -10.12 8.77
N LYS A 277 24.81 -10.94 9.56
CA LYS A 277 24.71 -12.41 9.52
C LYS A 277 23.29 -12.91 9.77
N PHE A 278 22.54 -12.26 10.68
CA PHE A 278 21.15 -12.62 10.96
C PHE A 278 20.28 -12.43 9.71
N TRP A 279 20.34 -11.24 9.09
CA TRP A 279 19.53 -10.91 7.92
C TRP A 279 19.84 -11.83 6.74
N ASN A 280 21.12 -12.14 6.49
CA ASN A 280 21.51 -13.05 5.42
C ASN A 280 20.95 -14.47 5.64
N LYS A 281 21.01 -14.98 6.89
CA LYS A 281 20.48 -16.31 7.24
C LYS A 281 18.94 -16.34 7.20
N TYR A 282 18.27 -15.28 7.65
CA TYR A 282 16.82 -15.14 7.55
C TYR A 282 16.36 -15.11 6.08
N LEU A 283 16.98 -14.27 5.25
CA LEU A 283 16.66 -14.16 3.82
C LEU A 283 16.89 -15.47 3.08
N GLY A 284 17.97 -16.21 3.40
CA GLY A 284 18.20 -17.54 2.84
C GLY A 284 17.03 -18.50 3.10
N LYS A 285 16.59 -18.60 4.36
CA LYS A 285 15.45 -19.44 4.74
C LYS A 285 14.12 -18.97 4.15
N LEU A 286 13.89 -17.66 4.10
CA LEU A 286 12.70 -17.07 3.51
C LEU A 286 12.63 -17.39 2.01
N ASN A 287 13.74 -17.20 1.29
CA ASN A 287 13.81 -17.48 -0.14
C ASN A 287 13.62 -18.97 -0.44
N GLU A 288 14.22 -19.87 0.34
CA GLU A 288 14.01 -21.32 0.20
C GLU A 288 12.55 -21.72 0.42
N ARG A 289 11.88 -21.11 1.40
CA ARG A 289 10.47 -21.37 1.67
C ARG A 289 9.58 -20.88 0.53
N LEU A 290 9.79 -19.64 0.08
CA LEU A 290 9.01 -19.04 -1.00
C LEU A 290 9.22 -19.77 -2.34
N ALA A 291 10.44 -20.27 -2.61
CA ALA A 291 10.71 -21.06 -3.80
C ALA A 291 9.90 -22.38 -3.83
N ARG A 292 9.73 -23.04 -2.68
CA ARG A 292 8.87 -24.24 -2.57
C ARG A 292 7.39 -23.92 -2.74
N GLU A 293 6.96 -22.76 -2.28
CA GLU A 293 5.57 -22.28 -2.45
C GLU A 293 5.32 -21.82 -3.91
N GLU A 294 6.35 -21.36 -4.64
CA GLU A 294 6.27 -21.05 -6.09
C GLU A 294 6.09 -22.29 -6.97
N GLU A 295 6.68 -23.44 -6.60
CA GLU A 295 6.55 -24.72 -7.33
C GLU A 295 5.15 -25.36 -7.24
N CYS A 296 4.34 -24.93 -6.27
CA CYS A 296 2.94 -25.34 -6.17
C CYS A 296 2.06 -24.56 -7.17
N GLU A 297 1.50 -25.24 -8.18
CA GLU A 297 0.54 -24.65 -9.13
C GLU A 297 -0.79 -24.24 -8.47
N VAL A 298 -1.16 -24.87 -7.35
CA VAL A 298 -2.38 -24.55 -6.60
C VAL A 298 -2.08 -23.40 -5.64
N VAL A 299 -2.52 -22.19 -6.00
CA VAL A 299 -2.47 -21.04 -5.10
C VAL A 299 -3.55 -21.19 -4.04
N CYS A 300 -3.15 -21.41 -2.79
CA CYS A 300 -4.07 -21.34 -1.66
C CYS A 300 -4.49 -19.88 -1.45
N GLU A 301 -5.80 -19.62 -1.32
CA GLU A 301 -6.29 -18.32 -0.84
C GLU A 301 -5.66 -18.03 0.53
N GLU A 302 -4.93 -16.92 0.62
CA GLU A 302 -4.25 -16.51 1.85
C GLU A 302 -5.26 -15.89 2.80
N SER A 303 -5.07 -16.14 4.10
CA SER A 303 -5.86 -15.42 5.10
C SER A 303 -5.48 -13.94 5.13
N VAL A 304 -6.43 -13.08 5.53
CA VAL A 304 -6.16 -11.64 5.70
C VAL A 304 -5.02 -11.42 6.70
N ASP A 305 -4.93 -12.25 7.75
CA ASP A 305 -3.86 -12.18 8.75
C ASP A 305 -2.48 -12.48 8.16
N GLU A 306 -2.39 -13.41 7.20
CA GLU A 306 -1.14 -13.70 6.49
C GLU A 306 -0.75 -12.55 5.57
N LEU A 307 -1.68 -11.97 4.82
CA LEU A 307 -1.43 -10.80 3.98
C LEU A 307 -0.92 -9.59 4.80
N VAL A 308 -1.51 -9.36 5.97
CA VAL A 308 -1.04 -8.33 6.91
C VAL A 308 0.37 -8.66 7.41
N ALA A 309 0.62 -9.91 7.83
CA ALA A 309 1.94 -10.36 8.27
C ALA A 309 3.01 -10.17 7.18
N PHE A 310 2.69 -10.52 5.93
CA PHE A 310 3.56 -10.30 4.77
C PHE A 310 3.89 -8.83 4.56
N SER A 311 2.88 -7.95 4.62
CA SER A 311 3.10 -6.51 4.51
C SER A 311 4.00 -5.95 5.61
N GLU A 312 3.95 -6.55 6.80
CA GLU A 312 4.74 -6.14 7.94
C GLU A 312 6.18 -6.66 7.85
N ILE A 313 6.39 -7.88 7.37
CA ILE A 313 7.71 -8.41 7.01
C ILE A 313 8.35 -7.51 5.95
N ALA A 314 7.59 -7.13 4.92
CA ALA A 314 8.05 -6.24 3.86
C ALA A 314 8.51 -4.89 4.43
N ARG A 315 7.72 -4.30 5.33
CA ARG A 315 8.06 -3.05 6.04
C ARG A 315 9.36 -3.17 6.81
N VAL A 316 9.56 -4.27 7.53
CA VAL A 316 10.78 -4.51 8.31
C VAL A 316 12.01 -4.72 7.41
N LEU A 317 11.85 -5.40 6.28
CA LEU A 317 12.94 -5.59 5.31
C LEU A 317 13.38 -4.27 4.68
N ILE A 318 12.43 -3.38 4.35
CA ILE A 318 12.73 -2.03 3.85
C ILE A 318 13.54 -1.25 4.88
N SER A 319 13.11 -1.25 6.15
CA SER A 319 13.82 -0.51 7.20
C SER A 319 15.20 -1.13 7.52
N ALA A 320 15.39 -2.43 7.27
CA ALA A 320 16.69 -3.09 7.33
C ALA A 320 17.56 -2.88 6.08
N GLY A 321 17.07 -2.20 5.04
CA GLY A 321 17.76 -2.03 3.77
C GLY A 321 18.01 -3.34 3.01
N LYS A 322 17.15 -4.35 3.21
CA LYS A 322 17.28 -5.69 2.61
C LYS A 322 16.15 -5.95 1.62
N SER A 323 16.45 -6.66 0.54
CA SER A 323 15.48 -7.01 -0.50
C SER A 323 15.54 -8.50 -0.86
N SER A 324 14.42 -9.05 -1.34
CA SER A 324 14.28 -10.42 -1.79
C SER A 324 13.49 -10.45 -3.11
N VAL A 325 14.12 -10.99 -4.15
CA VAL A 325 13.49 -11.15 -5.46
C VAL A 325 12.35 -12.19 -5.43
N PRO A 326 12.52 -13.39 -4.80
CA PRO A 326 11.41 -14.33 -4.62
C PRO A 326 10.21 -13.72 -3.90
N LEU A 327 10.45 -12.95 -2.83
CA LEU A 327 9.36 -12.27 -2.12
C LEU A 327 8.63 -11.26 -3.00
N SER A 328 9.35 -10.55 -3.88
CA SER A 328 8.75 -9.61 -4.82
C SER A 328 7.84 -10.31 -5.83
N ARG A 329 8.24 -11.47 -6.36
CA ARG A 329 7.41 -12.27 -7.28
C ARG A 329 6.19 -12.84 -6.57
N TYR A 330 6.41 -13.41 -5.39
CA TYR A 330 5.35 -13.94 -4.55
C TYR A 330 4.30 -12.87 -4.22
N PHE A 331 4.72 -11.64 -3.89
CA PHE A 331 3.79 -10.54 -3.65
C PHE A 331 2.94 -10.17 -4.85
N VAL A 332 3.51 -10.13 -6.06
CA VAL A 332 2.69 -9.89 -7.25
C VAL A 332 1.64 -10.98 -7.41
N LYS A 333 2.01 -12.26 -7.25
CA LYS A 333 1.10 -13.42 -7.34
C LYS A 333 0.04 -13.46 -6.23
N SER A 334 0.41 -13.10 -5.00
CA SER A 334 -0.50 -13.07 -3.85
C SER A 334 -1.51 -11.92 -3.96
N VAL A 335 -1.05 -10.73 -4.39
CA VAL A 335 -1.94 -9.60 -4.67
C VAL A 335 -2.97 -9.99 -5.72
N THR A 336 -2.55 -10.58 -6.85
CA THR A 336 -3.46 -10.97 -7.92
C THR A 336 -4.48 -12.03 -7.51
N SER A 337 -4.12 -12.91 -6.58
CA SER A 337 -5.01 -13.97 -6.12
C SER A 337 -6.02 -13.47 -5.07
N ASN A 338 -5.69 -12.41 -4.33
CA ASN A 338 -6.50 -11.89 -3.23
C ASN A 338 -7.03 -10.47 -3.46
N ILE A 339 -7.06 -9.97 -4.71
CA ILE A 339 -7.33 -8.54 -5.01
C ILE A 339 -8.63 -8.05 -4.38
N TYR A 340 -9.72 -8.84 -4.45
CA TYR A 340 -11.03 -8.47 -3.89
C TYR A 340 -11.08 -8.40 -2.36
N ASN A 341 -10.16 -9.09 -1.67
CA ASN A 341 -10.03 -8.99 -0.21
C ASN A 341 -9.20 -7.76 0.19
N ILE A 342 -8.25 -7.38 -0.66
CA ILE A 342 -7.31 -6.28 -0.42
C ILE A 342 -7.95 -4.93 -0.78
N ILE A 343 -8.59 -4.82 -1.94
CA ILE A 343 -9.19 -3.59 -2.46
C ILE A 343 -10.72 -3.66 -2.32
N PRO A 344 -11.38 -2.71 -1.62
CA PRO A 344 -10.84 -1.53 -0.93
C PRO A 344 -10.49 -1.75 0.56
N ARG A 345 -10.85 -2.91 1.14
CA ARG A 345 -10.90 -3.12 2.60
C ARG A 345 -9.54 -2.98 3.29
N GLU A 346 -8.50 -3.58 2.73
CA GLU A 346 -7.13 -3.59 3.27
C GLU A 346 -6.14 -2.84 2.37
N ILE A 347 -6.54 -1.67 1.86
CA ILE A 347 -5.72 -0.86 0.94
C ILE A 347 -4.33 -0.47 1.51
N ARG A 348 -4.18 -0.48 2.84
CA ARG A 348 -2.89 -0.26 3.52
C ARG A 348 -1.90 -1.39 3.24
N VAL A 349 -2.38 -2.64 3.20
CA VAL A 349 -1.59 -3.82 2.84
C VAL A 349 -1.07 -3.67 1.42
N PHE A 350 -1.95 -3.33 0.48
CA PHE A 350 -1.59 -3.05 -0.91
C PHE A 350 -0.52 -1.95 -1.03
N THR A 351 -0.73 -0.82 -0.34
CA THR A 351 0.20 0.31 -0.39
C THR A 351 1.60 -0.10 0.09
N ARG A 352 1.69 -0.88 1.18
CA ARG A 352 2.97 -1.40 1.72
C ARG A 352 3.64 -2.40 0.78
N MET A 353 2.85 -3.26 0.14
CA MET A 353 3.37 -4.19 -0.87
C MET A 353 3.97 -3.43 -2.05
N LEU A 354 3.31 -2.37 -2.54
CA LEU A 354 3.86 -1.50 -3.57
C LEU A 354 5.17 -0.81 -3.12
N GLU A 355 5.23 -0.31 -1.86
CA GLU A 355 6.47 0.27 -1.31
C GLU A 355 7.63 -0.74 -1.32
N TYR A 356 7.34 -2.01 -1.03
CA TYR A 356 8.34 -3.06 -1.09
C TYR A 356 8.79 -3.38 -2.51
N LEU A 357 7.87 -3.48 -3.47
CA LEU A 357 8.21 -3.71 -4.88
C LEU A 357 9.12 -2.60 -5.42
N VAL A 358 8.85 -1.35 -5.03
CA VAL A 358 9.71 -0.20 -5.34
C VAL A 358 11.09 -0.37 -4.72
N HIS A 359 11.17 -0.70 -3.42
CA HIS A 359 12.43 -0.90 -2.72
C HIS A 359 13.27 -2.05 -3.30
N ALA A 360 12.62 -3.15 -3.68
CA ALA A 360 13.26 -4.30 -4.30
C ALA A 360 13.71 -4.03 -5.76
N GLY A 361 13.31 -2.90 -6.36
CA GLY A 361 13.59 -2.60 -7.77
C GLY A 361 12.92 -3.60 -8.71
N SER A 362 11.73 -4.10 -8.35
CA SER A 362 10.99 -5.06 -9.15
C SER A 362 10.64 -4.47 -10.52
N LYS A 363 10.87 -5.24 -11.58
CA LYS A 363 10.43 -4.92 -12.95
C LYS A 363 9.13 -5.63 -13.34
N ASN A 364 8.51 -6.35 -12.42
CA ASN A 364 7.28 -7.08 -12.68
C ASN A 364 6.12 -6.09 -12.74
N LYS A 365 5.39 -6.13 -13.85
CA LYS A 365 4.16 -5.35 -14.00
C LYS A 365 3.04 -5.96 -13.16
N LEU A 366 2.19 -5.10 -12.63
CA LEU A 366 0.94 -5.52 -12.01
C LEU A 366 -0.05 -6.03 -13.06
N ASP A 367 -0.97 -6.90 -12.63
CA ASP A 367 -2.04 -7.43 -13.48
C ASP A 367 -3.07 -6.32 -13.81
N PRO A 368 -3.55 -6.22 -15.07
CA PRO A 368 -4.60 -5.28 -15.48
C PRO A 368 -5.80 -5.21 -14.53
N VAL A 369 -6.26 -6.34 -13.98
CA VAL A 369 -7.43 -6.42 -13.09
C VAL A 369 -7.25 -5.58 -11.82
N VAL A 370 -5.99 -5.39 -11.37
CA VAL A 370 -5.69 -4.53 -10.22
C VAL A 370 -6.05 -3.08 -10.52
N PHE A 371 -5.80 -2.61 -11.74
CA PHE A 371 -6.06 -1.22 -12.13
C PHE A 371 -7.57 -0.96 -12.24
N GLU A 372 -8.34 -1.88 -12.83
CA GLU A 372 -9.81 -1.82 -12.88
C GLU A 372 -10.43 -1.69 -11.48
N LEU A 373 -9.99 -2.53 -10.53
CA LEU A 373 -10.49 -2.49 -9.16
C LEU A 373 -10.09 -1.22 -8.39
N LEU A 374 -8.91 -0.67 -8.67
CA LEU A 374 -8.49 0.61 -8.10
C LEU A 374 -9.36 1.75 -8.64
N GLU A 375 -9.64 1.76 -9.94
CA GLU A 375 -10.51 2.74 -10.58
C GLU A 375 -11.91 2.74 -9.94
N ASP A 376 -12.58 1.59 -9.90
CA ASP A 376 -13.95 1.43 -9.38
C ASP A 376 -14.10 1.84 -7.92
N ASN A 377 -13.04 1.68 -7.13
CA ASN A 377 -13.04 1.94 -5.70
C ASN A 377 -12.31 3.23 -5.30
N ALA A 378 -11.88 4.06 -6.26
CA ALA A 378 -11.09 5.27 -6.00
C ALA A 378 -11.75 6.19 -4.95
N TRP A 379 -13.07 6.32 -4.98
CA TRP A 379 -13.85 7.17 -4.07
C TRP A 379 -13.93 6.65 -2.63
N LYS A 380 -13.73 5.34 -2.40
CA LYS A 380 -13.71 4.72 -1.05
C LYS A 380 -12.33 4.81 -0.39
N ILE A 381 -11.28 5.07 -1.16
CA ILE A 381 -9.90 5.06 -0.68
C ILE A 381 -9.52 6.44 -0.12
N LYS A 382 -8.86 6.45 1.05
CA LYS A 382 -8.39 7.69 1.68
C LYS A 382 -7.39 8.44 0.77
N PRO A 383 -7.43 9.79 0.70
CA PRO A 383 -6.55 10.58 -0.18
C PRO A 383 -5.05 10.30 0.00
N THR A 384 -4.61 10.09 1.24
CA THR A 384 -3.20 9.78 1.55
C THR A 384 -2.73 8.45 0.93
N ASN A 385 -3.63 7.46 0.84
CA ASN A 385 -3.34 6.19 0.18
C ASN A 385 -3.36 6.34 -1.34
N LEU A 386 -4.33 7.07 -1.91
CA LEU A 386 -4.38 7.38 -3.35
C LEU A 386 -3.06 8.00 -3.83
N ILE A 387 -2.56 9.02 -3.13
CA ILE A 387 -1.30 9.71 -3.45
C ILE A 387 -0.11 8.75 -3.32
N SER A 388 -0.11 7.89 -2.30
CA SER A 388 0.97 6.92 -2.08
C SER A 388 1.01 5.84 -3.15
N ILE A 389 -0.16 5.37 -3.60
CA ILE A 389 -0.29 4.43 -4.70
C ILE A 389 0.22 5.06 -6.00
N LEU A 390 -0.24 6.26 -6.38
CA LEU A 390 0.26 6.96 -7.58
C LEU A 390 1.78 7.16 -7.55
N TYR A 391 2.30 7.58 -6.40
CA TYR A 391 3.74 7.77 -6.23
C TYR A 391 4.53 6.47 -6.42
N ASN A 392 4.06 5.36 -5.87
CA ASN A 392 4.73 4.07 -5.99
C ASN A 392 4.59 3.48 -7.40
N LEU A 393 3.43 3.59 -8.04
CA LEU A 393 3.22 3.22 -9.44
C LEU A 393 4.17 4.00 -10.36
N GLY A 394 4.31 5.31 -10.14
CA GLY A 394 5.26 6.14 -10.88
C GLY A 394 6.72 5.72 -10.69
N LYS A 395 7.10 5.22 -9.51
CA LYS A 395 8.44 4.68 -9.26
C LYS A 395 8.67 3.32 -9.92
N LEU A 396 7.64 2.48 -10.00
CA LEU A 396 7.70 1.20 -10.70
C LEU A 396 7.70 1.39 -12.23
N GLY A 397 7.21 2.53 -12.71
CA GLY A 397 7.02 2.79 -14.14
C GLY A 397 5.74 2.17 -14.71
N ASP A 398 4.82 1.72 -13.84
CA ASP A 398 3.51 1.20 -14.22
C ASP A 398 2.53 2.37 -14.33
N ARG A 399 2.31 2.82 -15.57
CA ARG A 399 1.40 3.92 -15.90
C ARG A 399 0.10 3.36 -16.47
N ASP A 400 -0.98 3.57 -15.73
CA ASP A 400 -2.36 3.34 -16.18
C ASP A 400 -3.11 4.67 -16.22
N GLU A 401 -3.61 5.08 -17.38
CA GLU A 401 -4.21 6.42 -17.54
C GLU A 401 -5.57 6.54 -16.87
N GLU A 402 -6.35 5.46 -16.79
CA GLU A 402 -7.69 5.48 -16.21
C GLU A 402 -7.62 5.61 -14.69
N VAL A 403 -6.75 4.82 -14.04
CA VAL A 403 -6.49 4.95 -12.60
C VAL A 403 -5.96 6.33 -12.24
N ILE A 404 -5.01 6.85 -13.02
CA ILE A 404 -4.49 8.21 -12.80
C ILE A 404 -5.62 9.22 -12.88
N ARG A 405 -6.47 9.15 -13.91
CA ARG A 405 -7.60 10.08 -14.10
C ARG A 405 -8.62 9.98 -12.96
N ALA A 406 -9.01 8.77 -12.57
CA ALA A 406 -9.96 8.53 -11.49
C ALA A 406 -9.42 9.07 -10.15
N PHE A 407 -8.16 8.77 -9.82
CA PHE A 407 -7.53 9.24 -8.59
C PHE A 407 -7.36 10.76 -8.60
N SER A 408 -6.92 11.32 -9.72
CA SER A 408 -6.78 12.76 -9.91
C SER A 408 -8.09 13.51 -9.74
N ARG A 409 -9.23 12.97 -10.19
CA ARG A 409 -10.55 13.57 -9.96
C ARG A 409 -10.88 13.64 -8.46
N VAL A 410 -10.72 12.54 -7.73
CA VAL A 410 -10.94 12.50 -6.27
C VAL A 410 -10.01 13.48 -5.54
N LEU A 411 -8.72 13.48 -5.91
CA LEU A 411 -7.71 14.34 -5.29
C LEU A 411 -7.91 15.81 -5.61
N THR A 412 -8.43 16.17 -6.78
CA THR A 412 -8.80 17.55 -7.13
C THR A 412 -9.93 18.05 -6.23
N ASN A 413 -10.92 17.21 -5.95
CA ASN A 413 -11.99 17.54 -5.01
C ASN A 413 -11.44 17.73 -3.58
N CYS A 414 -10.51 16.87 -3.14
CA CYS A 414 -9.84 17.03 -1.85
C CYS A 414 -8.97 18.30 -1.79
N LEU A 415 -8.32 18.67 -2.89
CA LEU A 415 -7.54 19.90 -3.01
C LEU A 415 -8.43 21.13 -2.90
N ALA A 416 -9.56 21.15 -3.62
CA ALA A 416 -10.55 22.24 -3.56
C ALA A 416 -11.15 22.38 -2.15
N LYS A 417 -11.35 21.27 -1.43
CA LYS A 417 -11.82 21.27 -0.03
C LYS A 417 -10.72 21.67 0.98
N GLY A 418 -9.48 21.87 0.54
CA GLY A 418 -8.36 22.18 1.43
C GLY A 418 -7.91 21.02 2.33
N ILE A 419 -8.33 19.78 2.05
CA ILE A 419 -8.06 18.59 2.88
C ILE A 419 -6.59 18.15 2.79
N LEU A 420 -5.94 18.41 1.64
CA LEU A 420 -4.57 17.99 1.40
C LEU A 420 -3.57 18.84 2.18
N ARG A 421 -2.59 18.20 2.80
CA ARG A 421 -1.47 18.87 3.50
C ARG A 421 -0.36 19.27 2.51
N PRO A 422 0.56 20.19 2.87
CA PRO A 422 1.73 20.51 2.05
C PRO A 422 2.56 19.27 1.66
N TYR A 423 2.72 18.32 2.60
CA TYR A 423 3.35 17.02 2.33
C TYR A 423 2.61 16.21 1.24
N ASP A 424 1.29 16.16 1.31
CA ASP A 424 0.49 15.38 0.37
C ASP A 424 0.55 16.01 -1.04
N LYS A 425 0.48 17.36 -1.11
CA LYS A 425 0.60 18.12 -2.37
C LYS A 425 1.98 17.98 -3.01
N THR A 426 3.05 18.03 -2.22
CA THR A 426 4.42 17.82 -2.72
C THR A 426 4.64 16.39 -3.21
N LYS A 427 4.15 15.39 -2.47
CA LYS A 427 4.18 13.98 -2.89
C LYS A 427 3.40 13.78 -4.20
N LEU A 428 2.23 14.41 -4.32
CA LEU A 428 1.38 14.31 -5.49
C LEU A 428 2.01 14.98 -6.73
N ALA A 429 2.64 16.15 -6.57
CA ALA A 429 3.42 16.78 -7.64
C ALA A 429 4.54 15.87 -8.13
N LYS A 430 5.22 15.14 -7.23
CA LYS A 430 6.21 14.13 -7.62
C LYS A 430 5.59 12.96 -8.38
N ALA A 431 4.46 12.44 -7.88
CA ALA A 431 3.78 11.32 -8.50
C ALA A 431 3.40 11.66 -9.95
N TYR A 432 2.84 12.85 -10.20
CA TYR A 432 2.52 13.31 -11.55
C TYR A 432 3.75 13.48 -12.43
N SER A 433 4.87 13.99 -11.89
CA SER A 433 6.14 14.07 -12.62
C SER A 433 6.68 12.68 -13.00
N LEU A 434 6.63 11.70 -12.10
CA LEU A 434 7.08 10.32 -12.37
C LEU A 434 6.20 9.63 -13.40
N LEU A 435 4.88 9.82 -13.31
CA LEU A 435 3.90 9.26 -14.23
C LEU A 435 3.81 10.01 -15.57
N ASN A 436 4.51 11.16 -15.68
CA ASN A 436 4.42 12.08 -16.81
C ASN A 436 2.96 12.46 -17.14
N TYR A 437 2.21 12.84 -16.10
CA TYR A 437 0.78 13.22 -16.20
C TYR A 437 0.60 14.73 -16.00
N GLU A 438 0.01 15.39 -16.99
CA GLU A 438 -0.13 16.84 -17.03
C GLU A 438 -1.43 17.30 -16.35
N HIS A 439 -1.43 17.37 -15.01
CA HIS A 439 -2.60 17.80 -14.26
C HIS A 439 -2.69 19.34 -14.13
N ILE A 440 -3.15 20.01 -15.18
CA ILE A 440 -3.19 21.48 -15.27
C ILE A 440 -3.91 22.13 -14.06
N THR A 441 -5.11 21.65 -13.71
CA THR A 441 -5.91 22.24 -12.60
C THR A 441 -5.20 22.21 -11.25
N PHE A 442 -4.52 21.10 -10.95
CA PHE A 442 -3.75 20.91 -9.72
C PHE A 442 -2.59 21.91 -9.65
N PHE A 443 -1.80 22.02 -10.72
CA PHE A 443 -0.65 22.91 -10.75
C PHE A 443 -1.04 24.39 -10.76
N ASN A 444 -2.16 24.76 -11.39
CA ASN A 444 -2.69 26.13 -11.37
C ASN A 444 -3.25 26.54 -10.00
N GLN A 445 -3.73 25.60 -9.20
CA GLN A 445 -4.17 25.90 -7.83
C GLN A 445 -2.97 26.04 -6.89
N ILE A 446 -1.99 25.14 -7.03
CA ILE A 446 -0.77 25.19 -6.23
C ILE A 446 0.09 26.42 -6.55
N SER A 447 0.19 26.83 -7.81
CA SER A 447 0.94 28.03 -8.20
C SER A 447 0.44 29.28 -7.47
N LYS A 448 -0.88 29.43 -7.35
CA LYS A 448 -1.52 30.56 -6.69
C LYS A 448 -1.37 30.49 -5.17
N GLU A 449 -1.50 29.30 -4.60
CA GLU A 449 -1.20 29.04 -3.18
C GLU A 449 0.25 29.43 -2.86
N LEU A 450 1.22 28.95 -3.64
CA LEU A 450 2.65 29.30 -3.48
C LEU A 450 2.89 30.80 -3.64
N THR A 451 2.19 31.46 -4.57
CA THR A 451 2.32 32.91 -4.79
C THR A 451 1.89 33.70 -3.56
N LEU A 452 0.78 33.31 -2.91
CA LEU A 452 0.34 33.94 -1.66
C LEU A 452 1.34 33.71 -0.54
N ILE A 453 1.89 32.50 -0.43
CA ILE A 453 2.85 32.17 0.61
C ILE A 453 4.15 32.96 0.42
N PHE A 454 4.66 33.07 -0.81
CA PHE A 454 5.83 33.89 -1.11
C PHE A 454 5.61 35.38 -0.80
N LYS A 455 4.43 35.92 -1.12
CA LYS A 455 4.07 37.29 -0.73
C LYS A 455 4.06 37.43 0.80
N ALA A 456 3.46 36.50 1.53
CA ALA A 456 3.45 36.51 2.99
C ALA A 456 4.87 36.40 3.60
N MET A 457 5.75 35.59 3.01
CA MET A 457 7.16 35.48 3.36
C MET A 457 7.90 36.81 3.22
N ASP A 458 7.62 37.57 2.16
CA ASP A 458 8.22 38.87 1.92
C ASP A 458 7.83 39.91 2.98
N TYR A 459 6.67 39.76 3.63
CA TYR A 459 6.22 40.62 4.73
C TYR A 459 6.78 40.22 6.11
N GLY A 460 7.61 39.17 6.21
CA GLY A 460 8.31 38.80 7.45
C GLY A 460 7.57 37.85 8.40
N ASN A 461 6.41 37.32 7.99
CA ASN A 461 5.53 36.50 8.85
C ASN A 461 5.80 34.98 8.81
N TYR A 462 6.99 34.52 8.36
CA TYR A 462 7.17 33.12 7.90
C TYR A 462 8.28 32.30 8.57
N PHE A 463 8.81 32.70 9.72
CA PHE A 463 9.89 31.91 10.35
C PHE A 463 9.56 31.51 11.79
N LYS A 464 9.30 30.21 11.99
CA LYS A 464 9.57 29.52 13.26
C LYS A 464 10.33 28.21 12.99
N LYS A 465 11.33 27.96 13.85
CA LYS A 465 12.32 26.87 13.84
C LYS A 465 11.70 25.49 13.60
N GLU A 466 12.28 24.71 12.68
CA GLU A 466 11.97 23.28 12.53
C GLU A 466 12.66 22.44 13.62
N GLU A 467 11.92 21.49 14.19
CA GLU A 467 12.43 20.41 15.03
C GLU A 467 12.95 19.24 14.17
N LYS A 468 14.11 18.69 14.54
CA LYS A 468 14.75 17.55 13.86
C LYS A 468 14.06 16.24 14.22
N GLY A 469 13.69 15.46 13.21
CA GLY A 469 13.30 14.05 13.33
C GLY A 469 14.24 13.13 12.53
N ILE A 470 14.56 11.95 13.04
CA ILE A 470 15.73 11.13 12.66
C ILE A 470 15.59 10.31 11.34
N ASN A 471 14.49 10.40 10.58
CA ASN A 471 14.27 9.52 9.41
C ASN A 471 13.97 10.26 8.09
N TYR A 472 14.95 11.00 7.55
CA TYR A 472 14.84 11.76 6.28
C TYR A 472 15.58 11.12 5.09
N VAL A 473 15.33 9.84 4.78
CA VAL A 473 16.02 9.16 3.65
C VAL A 473 15.15 9.03 2.38
N GLN A 474 13.94 9.59 2.34
CA GLN A 474 13.17 9.69 1.10
C GLN A 474 12.58 11.08 0.92
N GLY A 475 13.10 11.82 -0.07
CA GLY A 475 12.74 13.20 -0.37
C GLY A 475 11.26 13.39 -0.73
N VAL A 476 10.47 13.64 0.31
CA VAL A 476 9.20 14.38 0.35
C VAL A 476 9.09 14.82 1.82
N GLY A 477 8.98 16.13 2.11
CA GLY A 477 9.33 16.76 3.42
C GLY A 477 8.59 16.32 4.71
N LEU A 478 8.53 17.21 5.71
CA LEU A 478 8.00 16.95 7.07
C LEU A 478 6.57 16.35 7.07
N ARG A 479 6.40 15.21 7.76
CA ARG A 479 5.08 14.67 8.12
C ARG A 479 4.59 15.37 9.39
N GLY A 480 3.42 16.01 9.35
CA GLY A 480 2.81 16.61 10.55
C GLY A 480 1.98 17.87 10.34
N GLY A 481 1.97 18.44 9.12
CA GLY A 481 1.18 19.65 8.83
C GLY A 481 -0.34 19.43 8.89
N LYS A 482 -1.08 20.51 9.10
CA LYS A 482 -2.55 20.54 9.01
C LYS A 482 -3.02 20.68 7.55
N ALA A 483 -4.30 20.43 7.34
CA ALA A 483 -4.95 20.56 6.04
C ALA A 483 -4.79 22.01 5.51
N SER A 484 -4.53 22.18 4.22
CA SER A 484 -4.22 23.49 3.62
C SER A 484 -5.17 23.84 2.48
N GLY A 485 -5.88 24.98 2.59
CA GLY A 485 -6.87 25.43 1.62
C GLY A 485 -6.72 26.91 1.27
N VAL A 486 -6.19 27.20 0.08
CA VAL A 486 -6.44 28.47 -0.63
C VAL A 486 -7.48 28.17 -1.70
N MET A 487 -8.68 28.72 -1.52
CA MET A 487 -9.67 28.73 -2.58
C MET A 487 -9.24 29.75 -3.62
N VAL A 488 -8.97 29.26 -4.83
CA VAL A 488 -9.00 30.10 -6.02
C VAL A 488 -10.31 29.78 -6.73
N GLU A 489 -10.92 30.76 -7.40
CA GLU A 489 -12.21 30.72 -8.13
C GLU A 489 -12.34 29.62 -9.24
N GLY A 490 -11.66 28.48 -9.14
CA GLY A 490 -11.76 27.33 -10.04
C GLY A 490 -13.00 26.46 -9.81
N LEU A 491 -13.75 26.66 -8.71
CA LEU A 491 -15.00 25.93 -8.42
C LEU A 491 -16.06 26.07 -9.53
N LYS A 492 -15.98 27.10 -10.38
CA LYS A 492 -16.92 27.31 -11.50
C LYS A 492 -16.77 26.27 -12.63
N TYR A 493 -15.70 25.49 -12.65
CA TYR A 493 -15.36 24.61 -13.79
C TYR A 493 -15.54 23.10 -13.50
N ILE A 494 -15.97 22.71 -12.29
CA ILE A 494 -16.21 21.31 -11.96
C ILE A 494 -17.71 21.03 -12.13
N GLN A 495 -18.10 20.53 -13.31
CA GLN A 495 -19.42 19.94 -13.52
C GLN A 495 -19.46 18.56 -12.85
N TYR A 496 -20.33 18.41 -11.85
CA TYR A 496 -20.66 17.11 -11.27
C TYR A 496 -21.61 16.37 -12.24
N TYR A 497 -21.14 15.28 -12.84
CA TYR A 497 -22.04 14.23 -13.33
C TYR A 497 -22.27 13.27 -12.16
N SER A 498 -23.20 13.60 -11.28
CA SER A 498 -23.76 12.62 -10.35
C SER A 498 -25.01 12.03 -11.00
N ASN A 499 -24.90 10.77 -11.42
CA ASN A 499 -26.06 9.95 -11.72
C ASN A 499 -26.95 9.85 -10.48
N GLU A 500 -28.24 9.76 -10.75
CA GLU A 500 -29.37 9.72 -9.82
C GLU A 500 -29.21 8.68 -8.71
N SER A 501 -29.03 9.16 -7.48
CA SER A 501 -29.50 8.51 -6.26
C SER A 501 -29.53 9.54 -5.14
N ASP A 502 -30.70 9.77 -4.55
CA ASP A 502 -31.00 10.72 -3.48
C ASP A 502 -30.29 10.37 -2.15
N GLU A 503 -28.96 10.34 -2.13
CA GLU A 503 -28.21 10.53 -0.90
C GLU A 503 -28.05 12.04 -0.68
N VAL A 504 -28.48 12.52 0.48
CA VAL A 504 -28.26 13.92 0.92
C VAL A 504 -26.74 14.14 1.01
N ILE A 505 -26.16 14.67 -0.06
CA ILE A 505 -24.77 15.11 -0.09
C ILE A 505 -24.70 16.33 0.83
N GLU A 506 -24.16 16.16 2.04
CA GLU A 506 -23.82 17.31 2.89
C GLU A 506 -22.98 18.29 2.08
N GLU A 507 -23.47 19.54 1.95
CA GLU A 507 -22.70 20.60 1.32
C GLU A 507 -21.33 20.68 2.02
N PRO A 508 -20.22 20.58 1.27
CA PRO A 508 -18.91 20.52 1.89
C PRO A 508 -18.62 21.83 2.62
N LYS A 509 -18.45 21.75 3.95
CA LYS A 509 -18.00 22.88 4.77
C LYS A 509 -16.69 23.42 4.20
N ARG A 510 -16.70 24.68 3.80
CA ARG A 510 -15.55 25.38 3.22
C ARG A 510 -14.53 25.64 4.33
N VAL A 511 -13.28 25.25 4.10
CA VAL A 511 -12.17 25.63 4.98
C VAL A 511 -11.68 27.00 4.54
N GLU A 512 -11.86 28.02 5.39
CA GLU A 512 -11.29 29.35 5.16
C GLU A 512 -9.76 29.30 5.33
N PHE A 513 -9.04 30.14 4.58
CA PHE A 513 -7.59 30.26 4.72
C PHE A 513 -7.27 30.99 6.03
N GLU A 514 -7.14 30.23 7.12
CA GLU A 514 -6.65 30.75 8.39
C GLU A 514 -5.12 30.95 8.28
N GLY A 515 -4.69 32.20 8.41
CA GLY A 515 -3.33 32.64 8.09
C GLY A 515 -2.21 32.01 8.93
N THR A 516 -1.06 31.90 8.25
CA THR A 516 0.36 31.89 8.66
C THR A 516 0.90 30.88 9.68
N ASP A 517 0.16 30.43 10.69
CA ASP A 517 0.79 29.64 11.77
C ASP A 517 0.79 28.11 11.55
N GLU A 518 0.01 27.60 10.59
CA GLU A 518 -0.27 26.15 10.50
C GLU A 518 -0.02 25.49 9.12
N GLN A 519 0.42 26.25 8.12
CA GLN A 519 0.55 25.81 6.71
C GLN A 519 1.90 26.16 6.08
N LEU A 520 3.01 25.77 6.69
CA LEU A 520 4.34 26.13 6.18
C LEU A 520 4.87 25.03 5.24
N TYR A 521 4.95 25.34 3.94
CA TYR A 521 5.82 24.58 3.04
C TYR A 521 7.27 24.94 3.37
N SER A 522 8.15 23.95 3.39
CA SER A 522 9.58 24.24 3.39
C SER A 522 10.00 24.82 2.03
N CYS A 523 11.05 25.65 2.00
CA CYS A 523 11.57 26.17 0.73
C CYS A 523 11.95 25.04 -0.24
N GLY A 524 12.46 23.92 0.28
CA GLY A 524 12.79 22.74 -0.52
C GLY A 524 11.56 22.10 -1.17
N GLN A 525 10.43 22.02 -0.44
CA GLN A 525 9.17 21.54 -0.99
C GLN A 525 8.64 22.41 -2.13
N MET A 526 8.74 23.74 -2.01
CA MET A 526 8.31 24.66 -3.06
C MET A 526 9.15 24.52 -4.32
N VAL A 527 10.47 24.49 -4.17
CA VAL A 527 11.41 24.31 -5.29
C VAL A 527 11.15 23.02 -6.03
N PHE A 528 10.83 21.96 -5.28
CA PHE A 528 10.51 20.66 -5.85
C PHE A 528 9.21 20.68 -6.67
N ILE A 529 8.17 21.37 -6.21
CA ILE A 529 6.93 21.57 -6.98
C ILE A 529 7.22 22.35 -8.27
N LEU A 530 8.04 23.42 -8.18
CA LEU A 530 8.41 24.21 -9.35
C LEU A 530 9.23 23.40 -10.37
N ASP A 531 10.13 22.53 -9.91
CA ASP A 531 10.85 21.58 -10.77
C ASP A 531 9.88 20.62 -11.48
N ALA A 532 8.87 20.10 -10.78
CA ALA A 532 7.83 19.25 -11.39
C ALA A 532 7.03 20.00 -12.48
N MET A 533 6.67 21.27 -12.26
CA MET A 533 6.00 22.11 -13.27
C MET A 533 6.87 22.36 -14.51
N ILE A 534 8.18 22.50 -14.31
CA ILE A 534 9.16 22.65 -15.41
C ILE A 534 9.28 21.35 -16.19
N TYR A 535 9.45 20.23 -15.48
CA TYR A 535 9.59 18.90 -16.06
C TYR A 535 8.39 18.54 -16.95
N LEU A 536 7.18 18.76 -16.44
CA LEU A 536 5.92 18.51 -17.16
C LEU A 536 5.59 19.58 -18.20
N ARG A 537 6.43 20.62 -18.38
CA ARG A 537 6.22 21.74 -19.32
C ARG A 537 4.94 22.57 -19.08
N ILE A 538 4.31 22.43 -17.90
CA ILE A 538 3.09 23.15 -17.51
C ILE A 538 3.39 24.62 -17.17
N HIS A 539 4.64 24.95 -16.85
CA HIS A 539 5.08 26.32 -16.55
C HIS A 539 4.76 27.37 -17.63
N HIS A 540 4.51 26.96 -18.89
CA HIS A 540 4.06 27.87 -19.95
C HIS A 540 2.56 28.22 -19.89
N LEU A 541 1.77 27.34 -19.27
CA LEU A 541 0.32 27.48 -19.13
C LEU A 541 -0.05 28.32 -17.90
N GLU A 542 0.88 28.48 -16.97
CA GLU A 542 0.67 29.26 -15.74
C GLU A 542 1.19 30.70 -15.90
N PRO A 543 0.31 31.71 -15.97
CA PRO A 543 0.71 33.09 -16.26
C PRO A 543 1.59 33.70 -15.16
N GLU A 544 1.37 33.30 -13.89
CA GLU A 544 2.13 33.80 -12.74
C GLU A 544 3.46 33.07 -12.51
N PHE A 545 3.81 32.07 -13.33
CA PHE A 545 5.02 31.27 -13.12
C PHE A 545 6.31 32.09 -13.12
N LYS A 546 6.37 33.15 -13.94
CA LYS A 546 7.52 34.08 -13.94
C LYS A 546 7.72 34.77 -12.59
N ASN A 547 6.63 35.13 -11.91
CA ASN A 547 6.66 35.77 -10.60
C ASN A 547 7.08 34.74 -9.53
N LEU A 548 6.54 33.51 -9.60
CA LEU A 548 6.96 32.40 -8.75
C LEU A 548 8.46 32.14 -8.81
N ILE A 549 9.06 32.20 -10.01
CA ILE A 549 10.52 32.06 -10.15
C ILE A 549 11.25 33.17 -9.38
N SER A 550 10.84 34.43 -9.54
CA SER A 550 11.51 35.54 -8.85
C SER A 550 11.39 35.43 -7.33
N TYR A 551 10.23 35.03 -6.82
CA TYR A 551 10.04 34.81 -5.39
C TYR A 551 10.89 33.66 -4.88
N ALA A 552 10.83 32.50 -5.53
CA ALA A 552 11.61 31.32 -5.15
C ALA A 552 13.11 31.61 -5.14
N LEU A 553 13.64 32.33 -6.14
CA LEU A 553 15.04 32.74 -6.18
C LEU A 553 15.41 33.60 -4.96
N LYS A 554 14.59 34.60 -4.61
CA LYS A 554 14.85 35.49 -3.46
C LYS A 554 15.03 34.71 -2.14
N HIS A 555 14.28 33.62 -1.95
CA HIS A 555 14.39 32.78 -0.75
C HIS A 555 15.53 31.76 -0.83
N LEU A 556 15.84 31.24 -2.03
CA LEU A 556 16.98 30.34 -2.26
C LEU A 556 18.35 30.99 -2.00
N TYR A 557 18.46 32.32 -2.15
CA TYR A 557 19.70 33.06 -1.89
C TYR A 557 20.09 33.12 -0.39
N LYS A 558 19.19 32.76 0.53
CA LYS A 558 19.53 32.71 1.96
C LYS A 558 20.33 31.43 2.25
N SER A 559 21.62 31.58 2.58
CA SER A 559 22.56 30.46 2.81
C SER A 559 22.04 29.41 3.80
N GLU A 560 21.38 29.86 4.88
CA GLU A 560 20.78 29.00 5.92
C GLU A 560 19.74 28.01 5.36
N VAL A 561 19.00 28.40 4.32
CA VAL A 561 17.93 27.57 3.75
C VAL A 561 18.51 26.35 3.02
N MET A 562 19.65 26.55 2.35
CA MET A 562 20.28 25.52 1.52
C MET A 562 20.94 24.42 2.35
N GLU A 563 21.26 24.67 3.63
CA GLU A 563 21.77 23.63 4.55
C GLU A 563 20.70 22.62 4.94
N HIS A 564 19.42 22.99 4.88
CA HIS A 564 18.29 22.16 5.31
C HIS A 564 17.72 21.29 4.18
N PHE A 565 18.19 21.45 2.93
CA PHE A 565 17.64 20.70 1.79
C PHE A 565 18.05 19.23 1.82
N ASP A 566 17.18 18.30 1.47
CA ASP A 566 17.60 16.92 1.21
C ASP A 566 18.32 16.79 -0.15
N VAL A 567 18.91 15.62 -0.43
CA VAL A 567 19.63 15.34 -1.70
C VAL A 567 18.76 15.55 -2.93
N GLU A 568 17.48 15.17 -2.87
CA GLU A 568 16.54 15.30 -3.99
C GLU A 568 16.11 16.76 -4.20
N GLN A 569 15.95 17.52 -3.12
CA GLN A 569 15.68 18.95 -3.15
C GLN A 569 16.89 19.71 -3.71
N LEU A 570 18.12 19.34 -3.34
CA LEU A 570 19.34 19.89 -3.95
C LEU A 570 19.39 19.63 -5.46
N ARG A 571 19.10 18.39 -5.90
CA ARG A 571 19.01 18.05 -7.33
C ARG A 571 17.95 18.87 -8.04
N SER A 572 16.75 18.95 -7.46
CA SER A 572 15.61 19.68 -8.02
C SER A 572 15.87 21.19 -8.07
N ALA A 573 16.60 21.73 -7.09
CA ALA A 573 17.06 23.12 -7.10
C ALA A 573 17.99 23.40 -8.29
N VAL A 574 18.98 22.53 -8.55
CA VAL A 574 19.87 22.72 -9.71
C VAL A 574 19.12 22.57 -11.04
N SER A 575 18.21 21.61 -11.16
CA SER A 575 17.34 21.45 -12.34
C SER A 575 16.47 22.70 -12.60
N PHE A 576 15.85 23.22 -11.53
CA PHE A 576 15.08 24.46 -11.54
C PHE A 576 15.94 25.65 -12.01
N LEU A 577 17.10 25.85 -11.37
CA LEU A 577 18.06 26.89 -11.73
C LEU A 577 18.53 26.78 -13.19
N ALA A 578 18.81 25.56 -13.67
CA ALA A 578 19.25 25.28 -15.03
C ALA A 578 18.23 25.67 -16.10
N THR A 579 16.96 25.78 -15.73
CA THR A 579 15.88 26.17 -16.63
C THR A 579 15.60 27.67 -16.58
N CYS A 580 15.77 28.32 -15.42
CA CYS A 580 15.43 29.72 -15.21
C CYS A 580 16.35 30.74 -15.92
N ARG A 581 17.54 30.34 -16.41
CA ARG A 581 18.48 31.04 -17.34
C ARG A 581 18.83 32.53 -17.08
N LYS A 582 18.33 33.18 -16.04
CA LYS A 582 18.81 34.49 -15.58
C LYS A 582 20.11 34.30 -14.82
N SER A 583 21.00 35.30 -14.83
CA SER A 583 22.34 35.27 -14.23
C SER A 583 22.28 34.84 -12.76
N ILE A 584 22.48 33.54 -12.54
CA ILE A 584 22.60 32.94 -11.21
C ILE A 584 23.95 33.34 -10.65
N ASP A 585 24.01 33.57 -9.35
CA ASP A 585 25.26 33.87 -8.67
C ASP A 585 26.13 32.62 -8.62
N ASP A 586 27.41 32.78 -9.01
CA ASP A 586 28.40 31.71 -8.98
C ASP A 586 28.59 31.16 -7.56
N HIS A 587 28.45 32.01 -6.53
CA HIS A 587 28.60 31.59 -5.13
C HIS A 587 27.51 30.61 -4.68
N LEU A 588 26.24 30.88 -5.05
CA LEU A 588 25.13 29.98 -4.74
C LEU A 588 25.35 28.60 -5.41
N LEU A 589 25.76 28.61 -6.68
CA LEU A 589 25.99 27.38 -7.44
C LEU A 589 27.18 26.57 -6.88
N GLU A 590 28.25 27.26 -6.44
CA GLU A 590 29.39 26.63 -5.76
C GLU A 590 28.97 25.93 -4.46
N ASN A 591 28.21 26.61 -3.60
CA ASN A 591 27.76 26.06 -2.31
C ASN A 591 26.87 24.82 -2.48
N VAL A 592 25.91 24.89 -3.42
CA VAL A 592 25.02 23.76 -3.75
C VAL A 592 25.81 22.58 -4.30
N THR A 593 26.76 22.85 -5.18
CA THR A 593 27.61 21.81 -5.78
C THR A 593 28.49 21.16 -4.72
N LYS A 594 29.20 21.94 -3.90
CA LYS A 594 30.03 21.41 -2.80
C LYS A 594 29.21 20.57 -1.82
N ARG A 595 27.98 20.99 -1.48
CA ARG A 595 27.09 20.24 -0.60
C ARG A 595 26.64 18.92 -1.22
N PHE A 596 26.17 18.94 -2.47
CA PHE A 596 25.76 17.71 -3.17
C PHE A 596 26.92 16.71 -3.34
N VAL A 597 28.12 17.22 -3.64
CA VAL A 597 29.31 16.37 -3.76
C VAL A 597 29.67 15.73 -2.41
N ARG A 598 29.63 16.48 -1.29
CA ARG A 598 29.84 15.91 0.06
C ARG A 598 28.91 14.72 0.33
N GLU A 599 27.61 14.91 0.10
CA GLU A 599 26.61 13.84 0.29
C GLU A 599 26.89 12.62 -0.60
N TYR A 600 27.42 12.81 -1.82
CA TYR A 600 27.81 11.70 -2.69
C TYR A 600 29.07 10.97 -2.19
N MET A 601 30.04 11.69 -1.62
CA MET A 601 31.22 11.07 -1.02
C MET A 601 30.86 10.22 0.19
N ASP A 602 29.90 10.69 1.01
CA ASP A 602 29.36 10.01 2.19
C ASP A 602 28.47 8.81 1.83
N GLY A 603 28.06 8.69 0.56
CA GLY A 603 27.27 7.56 0.05
C GLY A 603 25.75 7.74 0.14
N ASN A 604 25.28 8.94 0.46
CA ASN A 604 23.86 9.27 0.56
C ASN A 604 23.17 9.51 -0.80
N VAL A 605 23.97 9.71 -1.86
CA VAL A 605 23.50 10.02 -3.22
C VAL A 605 23.65 8.79 -4.12
N THR A 606 22.59 8.47 -4.86
CA THR A 606 22.59 7.39 -5.86
C THR A 606 23.31 7.80 -7.14
N ASN A 607 23.84 6.82 -7.86
CA ASN A 607 24.53 7.03 -9.14
C ASN A 607 23.64 7.72 -10.20
N ALA A 608 22.35 7.40 -10.23
CA ALA A 608 21.39 8.05 -11.13
C ALA A 608 21.14 9.52 -10.76
N GLN A 609 21.03 9.85 -9.46
CA GLN A 609 20.92 11.23 -9.00
C GLN A 609 22.16 12.04 -9.37
N LEU A 610 23.37 11.47 -9.26
CA LEU A 610 24.60 12.11 -9.69
C LEU A 610 24.60 12.39 -11.20
N ALA A 611 24.20 11.42 -12.02
CA ALA A 611 24.16 11.57 -13.47
C ALA A 611 23.21 12.69 -13.92
N LEU A 612 22.04 12.80 -13.28
CA LEU A 612 21.08 13.88 -13.54
C LEU A 612 21.62 15.24 -13.05
N PHE A 613 22.16 15.29 -11.83
CA PHE A 613 22.74 16.50 -11.25
C PHE A 613 23.84 17.09 -12.14
N LEU A 614 24.81 16.28 -12.57
CA LEU A 614 25.90 16.75 -13.41
C LEU A 614 25.41 17.20 -14.80
N LYS A 615 24.40 16.53 -15.35
CA LYS A 615 23.76 16.92 -16.61
C LYS A 615 23.12 18.31 -16.51
N ASP A 616 22.42 18.59 -15.41
CA ASP A 616 21.79 19.89 -15.18
C ASP A 616 22.83 20.98 -14.86
N LEU A 617 23.90 20.63 -14.15
CA LEU A 617 25.03 21.53 -13.93
C LEU A 617 25.70 21.93 -15.26
N VAL A 618 25.90 20.98 -16.19
CA VAL A 618 26.41 21.31 -17.54
C VAL A 618 25.42 22.21 -18.31
N LYS A 619 24.11 22.02 -18.13
CA LYS A 619 23.10 22.87 -18.78
C LYS A 619 23.20 24.33 -18.32
N LEU A 620 23.58 24.59 -17.06
CA LEU A 620 23.87 25.93 -16.54
C LEU A 620 25.07 26.60 -17.21
N THR A 621 26.09 25.81 -17.58
CA THR A 621 27.31 26.32 -18.26
C THR A 621 27.11 26.67 -19.74
N LYS A 622 25.89 26.51 -20.27
CA LYS A 622 25.58 26.70 -21.69
C LYS A 622 25.50 28.17 -22.05
N ILE A 623 26.43 28.62 -22.89
CA ILE A 623 26.45 29.93 -23.52
C ILE A 623 26.06 29.77 -24.99
N VAL A 624 25.06 30.53 -25.46
CA VAL A 624 24.66 30.53 -26.87
C VAL A 624 25.40 31.64 -27.60
N VAL A 625 26.41 31.26 -28.37
CA VAL A 625 27.18 32.18 -29.22
C VAL A 625 26.46 32.31 -30.57
N LYS A 626 26.15 33.54 -30.94
CA LYS A 626 25.59 33.89 -32.26
C LYS A 626 26.76 34.09 -33.22
N ARG A 627 26.87 33.25 -34.24
CA ARG A 627 27.91 33.35 -35.28
C ARG A 627 27.23 33.41 -36.65
N ARG A 628 27.68 34.29 -37.55
CA ARG A 628 27.19 34.26 -38.94
C ARG A 628 27.95 33.23 -39.76
N ASN A 629 27.26 32.48 -40.61
CA ASN A 629 27.90 31.59 -41.56
C ASN A 629 28.38 32.33 -42.81
N VAL A 630 29.06 31.61 -43.71
CA VAL A 630 29.56 32.15 -44.98
C VAL A 630 28.44 32.72 -45.88
N ARG A 631 27.19 32.25 -45.70
CA ARG A 631 25.99 32.76 -46.38
C ARG A 631 25.26 33.86 -45.58
N ASN A 632 25.95 34.51 -44.65
CA ASN A 632 25.44 35.59 -43.78
C ASN A 632 24.21 35.24 -42.93
N ARG A 633 23.88 33.96 -42.76
CA ARG A 633 22.79 33.48 -41.89
C ARG A 633 23.29 33.38 -40.45
N LEU A 634 22.45 33.83 -39.51
CA LEU A 634 22.73 33.71 -38.08
C LEU A 634 22.66 32.24 -37.66
N LEU A 635 23.77 31.69 -37.18
CA LEU A 635 23.85 30.38 -36.54
C LEU A 635 23.93 30.57 -35.03
N HIS A 636 23.11 29.82 -34.32
CA HIS A 636 23.20 29.70 -32.87
C HIS A 636 24.07 28.48 -32.55
N THR A 637 25.30 28.70 -32.08
CA THR A 637 26.18 27.63 -31.63
C THR A 637 26.22 27.64 -30.11
N SER A 638 25.92 26.52 -29.47
CA SER A 638 26.04 26.39 -28.03
C SER A 638 27.45 25.98 -27.63
N THR A 639 28.11 26.82 -26.86
CA THR A 639 29.39 26.54 -26.20
C THR A 639 29.16 26.32 -24.72
N PHE A 640 29.92 25.41 -24.10
CA PHE A 640 29.84 25.13 -22.67
C PHE A 640 31.16 25.55 -22.03
N VAL A 641 31.08 26.50 -21.10
CA VAL A 641 32.25 27.06 -20.41
C VAL A 641 32.18 26.67 -18.93
N PRO A 642 33.13 25.88 -18.43
CA PRO A 642 33.09 25.41 -17.05
C PRO A 642 33.24 26.58 -16.06
N PRO A 643 32.55 26.55 -14.90
CA PRO A 643 32.69 27.59 -13.89
C PRO A 643 34.10 27.57 -13.30
N LYS A 644 34.70 28.74 -13.04
CA LYS A 644 36.08 28.83 -12.53
C LYS A 644 36.25 28.12 -11.18
N TRP A 645 35.25 28.24 -10.31
CA TRP A 645 35.26 27.67 -8.95
C TRP A 645 35.23 26.15 -8.90
N ILE A 646 34.88 25.45 -9.99
CA ILE A 646 34.83 23.98 -9.98
C ILE A 646 36.22 23.34 -9.81
N HIS A 647 37.27 24.10 -10.14
CA HIS A 647 38.66 23.73 -9.95
C HIS A 647 39.21 24.16 -8.58
N ASN A 648 38.43 24.88 -7.77
CA ASN A 648 38.82 25.24 -6.42
C ASN A 648 38.79 24.02 -5.49
N GLN A 649 39.51 24.13 -4.39
CA GLN A 649 39.53 23.13 -3.32
C GLN A 649 38.14 22.96 -2.70
N MET A 650 37.82 21.72 -2.33
CA MET A 650 36.52 21.36 -1.79
C MET A 650 36.35 21.77 -0.32
N TYR A 651 37.40 21.61 0.49
CA TYR A 651 37.41 21.94 1.91
C TYR A 651 38.20 23.22 2.15
N GLU A 652 37.65 24.14 2.95
CA GLU A 652 38.31 25.42 3.29
C GLU A 652 39.51 25.21 4.24
N ASN A 653 39.44 24.19 5.10
CA ASN A 653 40.50 23.80 6.05
C ASN A 653 41.31 22.61 5.55
N ALA A 654 41.85 22.71 4.33
CA ALA A 654 42.59 21.60 3.74
C ALA A 654 43.98 21.45 4.40
N ASP A 655 44.32 20.24 4.86
CA ASP A 655 45.69 19.94 5.31
C ASP A 655 46.62 19.95 4.08
N PRO A 656 47.63 20.86 4.03
CA PRO A 656 48.57 20.91 2.92
C PRO A 656 49.37 19.62 2.73
N MET A 657 49.46 18.77 3.77
CA MET A 657 50.20 17.52 3.76
C MET A 657 49.36 16.31 3.31
N ASP A 658 48.02 16.43 3.24
CA ASP A 658 47.14 15.37 2.73
C ASP A 658 46.80 15.59 1.23
N PRO A 659 47.29 14.73 0.32
CA PRO A 659 46.97 14.79 -1.11
C PRO A 659 45.48 14.59 -1.43
N ASN A 660 44.68 14.08 -0.50
CA ASN A 660 43.23 14.00 -0.67
C ASN A 660 42.56 15.32 -0.32
N SER A 661 43.01 16.00 0.73
CA SER A 661 42.43 17.25 1.20
C SER A 661 42.61 18.43 0.22
N THR A 662 43.64 18.38 -0.61
CA THR A 662 44.01 19.46 -1.56
C THR A 662 43.34 19.34 -2.94
N ARG A 663 42.62 18.25 -3.22
CA ARG A 663 41.98 18.02 -4.52
C ARG A 663 40.83 18.99 -4.78
N SER A 664 40.62 19.32 -6.05
CA SER A 664 39.45 20.09 -6.49
C SER A 664 38.15 19.31 -6.29
N THR A 665 37.01 20.01 -6.27
CA THR A 665 35.68 19.35 -6.19
C THR A 665 35.46 18.34 -7.32
N LEU A 666 35.92 18.66 -8.54
CA LEU A 666 35.80 17.79 -9.71
C LEU A 666 36.71 16.54 -9.62
N GLU A 667 37.90 16.67 -9.05
CA GLU A 667 38.83 15.55 -8.84
C GLU A 667 38.30 14.57 -7.79
N HIS A 668 37.73 15.08 -6.70
CA HIS A 668 37.04 14.27 -5.69
C HIS A 668 35.91 13.43 -6.31
N LEU A 669 35.06 14.07 -7.13
CA LEU A 669 34.02 13.38 -7.89
C LEU A 669 34.59 12.29 -8.80
N CYS A 670 35.63 12.60 -9.58
CA CYS A 670 36.25 11.65 -10.50
C CYS A 670 36.84 10.45 -9.76
N TYR A 671 37.50 10.68 -8.62
CA TYR A 671 38.04 9.60 -7.79
C TYR A 671 36.94 8.65 -7.30
N LYS A 672 35.85 9.19 -6.76
CA LYS A 672 34.71 8.39 -6.28
C LYS A 672 33.98 7.67 -7.43
N ILE A 673 33.89 8.27 -8.62
CA ILE A 673 33.39 7.58 -9.83
C ILE A 673 34.29 6.39 -10.19
N CYS A 674 35.62 6.52 -10.09
CA CYS A 674 36.55 5.41 -10.34
C CYS A 674 36.43 4.28 -9.32
N ASP A 675 36.04 4.58 -8.08
CA ASP A 675 35.81 3.57 -7.05
C ASP A 675 34.48 2.83 -7.29
N ASN A 676 33.43 3.58 -7.65
CA ASN A 676 32.06 3.06 -7.74
C ASN A 676 31.59 2.61 -9.13
N PHE A 677 32.38 2.74 -10.20
CA PHE A 677 31.91 2.55 -11.59
C PHE A 677 31.23 1.20 -11.87
N LYS A 678 31.63 0.13 -11.17
CA LYS A 678 31.00 -1.21 -11.31
C LYS A 678 29.55 -1.25 -10.84
N ARG A 679 29.13 -0.31 -9.97
CA ARG A 679 27.77 -0.17 -9.46
C ARG A 679 26.91 0.77 -10.31
N PHE A 680 27.46 1.41 -11.33
CA PHE A 680 26.69 2.27 -12.23
C PHE A 680 25.91 1.44 -13.26
N THR A 681 24.75 1.95 -13.65
CA THR A 681 24.17 1.55 -14.94
C THR A 681 25.05 2.14 -16.07
N ILE A 682 25.10 1.46 -17.21
CA ILE A 682 25.92 1.92 -18.34
C ILE A 682 25.45 3.30 -18.84
N GLU A 683 24.15 3.57 -18.80
CA GLU A 683 23.59 4.85 -19.22
C GLU A 683 23.97 5.99 -18.28
N ASP A 684 23.88 5.76 -16.97
CA ASP A 684 24.26 6.76 -15.96
C ASP A 684 25.76 7.05 -16.03
N LEU A 685 26.60 5.99 -16.14
CA LEU A 685 28.05 6.14 -16.23
C LEU A 685 28.44 6.99 -17.44
N THR A 686 27.90 6.68 -18.61
CA THR A 686 28.24 7.42 -19.84
C THR A 686 27.74 8.86 -19.79
N SER A 687 26.57 9.11 -19.17
CA SER A 687 26.07 10.46 -18.91
C SER A 687 26.98 11.24 -17.95
N CYS A 688 27.46 10.61 -16.87
CA CYS A 688 28.43 11.18 -15.94
C CYS A 688 29.76 11.53 -16.63
N LEU A 689 30.34 10.59 -17.38
CA LEU A 689 31.60 10.79 -18.10
C LEU A 689 31.51 11.95 -19.09
N ARG A 690 30.38 12.05 -19.83
CA ARG A 690 30.10 13.21 -20.68
C ARG A 690 30.07 14.48 -19.85
N SER A 691 29.31 14.50 -18.77
CA SER A 691 29.10 15.72 -17.99
C SER A 691 30.40 16.24 -17.38
N VAL A 692 31.23 15.34 -16.83
CA VAL A 692 32.57 15.63 -16.31
C VAL A 692 33.50 16.21 -17.38
N ALA A 693 33.47 15.68 -18.61
CA ALA A 693 34.25 16.22 -19.73
C ALA A 693 33.83 17.64 -20.13
N TYR A 694 32.52 17.93 -20.06
CA TYR A 694 31.99 19.27 -20.33
C TYR A 694 32.28 20.26 -19.19
N LEU A 695 32.40 19.79 -17.96
CA LEU A 695 32.81 20.56 -16.77
C LEU A 695 34.33 20.83 -16.71
N GLY A 696 35.10 20.38 -17.70
CA GLY A 696 36.50 20.78 -17.87
C GLY A 696 37.54 19.75 -17.45
N PHE A 697 37.15 18.54 -17.03
CA PHE A 697 38.10 17.49 -16.68
C PHE A 697 38.63 16.77 -17.94
N LYS A 698 39.87 17.07 -18.35
CA LYS A 698 40.47 16.59 -19.61
C LYS A 698 41.57 15.53 -19.42
N ASN A 699 41.61 14.84 -18.28
CA ASN A 699 42.67 13.86 -18.02
C ASN A 699 42.47 12.58 -18.84
N GLU A 700 43.30 12.34 -19.87
CA GLU A 700 43.24 11.16 -20.74
C GLU A 700 43.31 9.82 -19.97
N LYS A 701 44.13 9.75 -18.90
CA LYS A 701 44.31 8.53 -18.11
C LYS A 701 43.01 8.10 -17.42
N PHE A 702 42.22 9.06 -16.95
CA PHE A 702 40.93 8.80 -16.30
C PHE A 702 39.95 8.13 -17.25
N TYR A 703 39.76 8.67 -18.46
CA TYR A 703 38.80 8.10 -19.43
C TYR A 703 39.29 6.74 -19.96
N SER A 704 40.60 6.58 -20.12
CA SER A 704 41.20 5.33 -20.59
C SER A 704 40.94 4.15 -19.65
N LEU A 705 40.77 4.41 -18.34
CA LEU A 705 40.46 3.39 -17.32
C LEU A 705 39.11 2.69 -17.57
N PHE A 706 38.15 3.37 -18.21
CA PHE A 706 36.83 2.81 -18.49
C PHE A 706 36.77 1.98 -19.77
N ILE A 707 37.78 2.05 -20.65
CA ILE A 707 37.80 1.36 -21.95
C ILE A 707 37.60 -0.16 -21.78
N PRO A 708 38.33 -0.88 -20.90
CA PRO A 708 38.15 -2.32 -20.74
C PRO A 708 36.72 -2.70 -20.32
N PHE A 709 36.14 -1.93 -19.39
CA PHE A 709 34.78 -2.15 -18.91
C PHE A 709 33.72 -1.90 -20.00
N LEU A 710 33.88 -0.82 -20.78
CA LEU A 710 32.97 -0.50 -21.88
C LEU A 710 33.08 -1.50 -23.04
N ARG A 711 34.28 -2.05 -23.29
CA ARG A 711 34.49 -3.12 -24.29
C ARG A 711 33.77 -4.41 -23.90
N GLN A 712 33.79 -4.80 -22.62
CA GLN A 712 33.06 -5.98 -22.14
C GLN A 712 31.54 -5.83 -22.29
N ASN A 713 31.03 -4.60 -22.16
CA ASN A 713 29.60 -4.29 -22.20
C ASN A 713 29.16 -3.66 -23.54
N LEU A 714 29.89 -3.91 -24.63
CA LEU A 714 29.66 -3.22 -25.91
C LEU A 714 28.26 -3.45 -26.47
N LYS A 715 27.76 -4.69 -26.40
CA LYS A 715 26.43 -5.08 -26.93
C LYS A 715 25.27 -4.41 -26.19
N SER A 716 25.46 -4.05 -24.93
CA SER A 716 24.46 -3.38 -24.10
C SER A 716 24.46 -1.85 -24.23
N LEU A 717 25.36 -1.26 -25.04
CA LEU A 717 25.40 0.19 -25.22
C LEU A 717 24.25 0.67 -26.11
N SER A 718 23.46 1.61 -25.58
CA SER A 718 22.47 2.35 -26.35
C SER A 718 23.13 3.42 -27.24
N ASN A 719 22.44 3.87 -28.29
CA ASN A 719 22.93 4.94 -29.16
C ASN A 719 23.28 6.24 -28.40
N VAL A 720 22.50 6.55 -27.36
CA VAL A 720 22.75 7.71 -26.50
C VAL A 720 24.05 7.52 -25.72
N ALA A 721 24.28 6.31 -25.19
CA ALA A 721 25.53 5.97 -24.50
C ALA A 721 26.75 6.07 -25.44
N VAL A 722 26.65 5.56 -26.68
CA VAL A 722 27.72 5.69 -27.70
C VAL A 722 28.03 7.16 -28.00
N SER A 723 27.00 7.99 -28.19
CA SER A 723 27.18 9.44 -28.41
C SER A 723 27.83 10.11 -27.20
N ASN A 724 27.40 9.76 -25.97
CA ASN A 724 27.95 10.32 -24.74
C ASN A 724 29.44 10.00 -24.59
N ILE A 725 29.83 8.74 -24.82
CA ILE A 725 31.23 8.28 -24.80
C ILE A 725 32.04 9.02 -25.85
N THR A 726 31.56 9.08 -27.09
CA THR A 726 32.28 9.74 -28.19
C THR A 726 32.55 11.20 -27.88
N GLN A 727 31.56 11.92 -27.35
CA GLN A 727 31.72 13.33 -26.95
C GLN A 727 32.72 13.50 -25.80
N SER A 728 32.66 12.64 -24.77
CA SER A 728 33.55 12.76 -23.62
C SER A 728 35.00 12.42 -23.98
N PHE A 729 35.22 11.34 -24.73
CA PHE A 729 36.55 10.87 -25.11
C PHE A 729 37.24 11.82 -26.10
N ASN A 730 36.49 12.35 -27.08
CA ASN A 730 37.02 13.36 -28.00
C ASN A 730 37.43 14.64 -27.26
N ARG A 731 36.64 15.07 -26.27
CA ARG A 731 36.92 16.30 -25.50
C ARG A 731 38.08 16.12 -24.50
N ALA A 732 38.28 14.90 -24.02
CA ALA A 732 39.42 14.51 -23.19
C ALA A 732 40.70 14.19 -24.00
N GLY A 733 40.59 14.04 -25.32
CA GLY A 733 41.72 13.76 -26.20
C GLY A 733 42.21 12.30 -26.20
N VAL A 734 41.36 11.33 -25.84
CA VAL A 734 41.70 9.90 -25.82
C VAL A 734 41.92 9.39 -27.25
N LYS A 735 43.05 8.73 -27.52
CA LYS A 735 43.43 8.27 -28.88
C LYS A 735 43.40 6.75 -29.07
N ASP A 736 42.28 6.09 -28.77
CA ASP A 736 42.10 4.65 -29.01
C ASP A 736 41.28 4.38 -30.28
N LYS A 737 41.99 4.27 -31.43
CA LYS A 737 41.36 4.04 -32.74
C LYS A 737 40.51 2.76 -32.79
N TYR A 738 40.94 1.70 -32.12
CA TYR A 738 40.25 0.42 -32.14
C TYR A 738 38.93 0.50 -31.36
N PHE A 739 38.94 1.17 -30.21
CA PHE A 739 37.72 1.37 -29.43
C PHE A 739 36.69 2.25 -30.17
N PHE A 740 37.12 3.34 -30.82
CA PHE A 740 36.23 4.15 -31.65
C PHE A 740 35.64 3.37 -32.83
N TYR A 741 36.42 2.48 -33.45
CA TYR A 741 35.91 1.58 -34.50
C TYR A 741 34.80 0.66 -33.97
N LEU A 742 34.99 0.05 -32.79
CA LEU A 742 33.98 -0.79 -32.15
C LEU A 742 32.69 -0.03 -31.80
N LEU A 743 32.81 1.20 -31.29
CA LEU A 743 31.66 2.08 -31.02
C LEU A 743 30.90 2.42 -32.31
N GLY A 744 31.62 2.74 -33.40
CA GLY A 744 31.02 2.99 -34.70
C GLY A 744 30.27 1.78 -35.25
N LYS A 745 30.86 0.59 -35.12
CA LYS A 745 30.21 -0.67 -35.51
C LYS A 745 28.94 -0.94 -34.71
N GLN A 746 28.98 -0.81 -33.39
CA GLN A 746 27.80 -0.99 -32.53
C GLN A 746 26.67 0.00 -32.88
N HIS A 747 27.00 1.25 -33.20
CA HIS A 747 26.03 2.24 -33.66
C HIS A 747 25.39 1.84 -34.99
N GLN A 748 26.17 1.32 -35.93
CA GLN A 748 25.68 0.80 -37.21
C GLN A 748 24.78 -0.42 -37.01
N ASP A 749 25.19 -1.39 -36.20
CA ASP A 749 24.42 -2.59 -35.89
C ASP A 749 23.05 -2.22 -35.27
N TYR A 750 23.01 -1.22 -34.38
CA TYR A 750 21.76 -0.69 -33.85
C TYR A 750 20.88 -0.08 -34.95
N LEU A 751 21.44 0.77 -35.82
CA LEU A 751 20.70 1.36 -36.94
C LEU A 751 20.14 0.33 -37.92
N HIS A 752 20.83 -0.81 -38.08
CA HIS A 752 20.33 -1.92 -38.89
C HIS A 752 19.23 -2.75 -38.21
N SER A 753 19.17 -2.74 -36.87
CA SER A 753 18.15 -3.47 -36.10
C SER A 753 16.81 -2.74 -35.98
N VAL A 754 16.78 -1.41 -36.22
CA VAL A 754 15.56 -0.60 -36.17
C VAL A 754 15.08 -0.38 -37.61
N GLU A 755 13.93 -0.91 -37.99
CA GLU A 755 13.32 -0.77 -39.34
C GLU A 755 12.90 0.68 -39.71
N GLU A 756 13.30 1.69 -38.96
CA GLU A 756 12.99 3.09 -39.28
C GLU A 756 14.04 3.74 -40.19
N LYS A 757 13.54 4.24 -41.33
CA LYS A 757 14.29 4.85 -42.41
C LYS A 757 15.37 5.83 -41.94
N VAL A 758 16.59 5.46 -42.28
CA VAL A 758 17.85 6.20 -42.29
C VAL A 758 17.70 7.69 -42.64
N TYR A 759 17.98 8.56 -41.66
CA TYR A 759 18.62 9.86 -41.92
C TYR A 759 19.99 9.88 -41.25
N ILE A 760 21.03 9.64 -42.06
CA ILE A 760 22.43 9.80 -41.65
C ILE A 760 22.68 11.27 -41.34
N LYS A 761 22.60 11.65 -40.07
CA LYS A 761 23.35 12.80 -39.57
C LYS A 761 24.73 12.28 -39.19
N ARG A 762 25.72 12.57 -40.03
CA ARG A 762 27.15 12.32 -39.75
C ARG A 762 27.47 12.74 -38.31
N ILE A 763 27.81 11.78 -37.47
CA ILE A 763 28.59 12.04 -36.26
C ILE A 763 29.99 12.36 -36.78
N GLY A 764 30.43 13.59 -36.53
CA GLY A 764 31.67 14.16 -37.05
C GLY A 764 32.92 13.64 -36.35
#